data_AF-A0A7Z1IMX8-F1
#
_entry.id   AF-A0A7Z1IMX8-F1
#
_cell.length_a   1.000
_cell.length_b   1.000
_cell.length_c   1.000
_cell.angle_alpha   90.00
_cell.angle_beta   90.00
_cell.angle_gamma   90.00
#
_symmetry.space_group_name_H-M   'P 1'
#
loop_
_entity.id
_entity.type
_entity.pdbx_description
1 polymer ?
#
loop_
_entity_poly.entity_id
_entity_poly.type
_entity_poly.pdbx_seq_one_letter_code
_entity_poly.pdbx_strand_id
1 'polypeptide(L)'
;MPKGPEHVAPTADISPARLALVATTTSNMVLILDGEARIEWVNGAFEAHTGYPLTDIRGKKPFDLLPGTGTDKETVARIRAHFANGEPFEEDILHYTASGTPYWVHTCSMPIGKAEGVEPGFVIIQTNISDRKHGERGLRIAASVFDRSHEAILITDKHNRIMDVNPAFARITGYSREEVLGLNPNILSSGRHSKAYYQSMWRSIEQNDFWRGELWNRRKNGEEYVELLSVSRVHLEEPGQYFHVASFSDITALKNHARDLDRAANYDELTGLPNRQLLVERLHTARQHADRQKRSLSVCYLDIDGFKAINDEFGHDAGDKALKTVADRLAHSLRRGDTIARIGGDEFVILVQSDNPEIVYQRLLAEVGQPIPVADTFITVTASLGAAIYPDDNTDAEGLIRHADQAMYAAKEKGRNQFHIFDPGEDAFRRQRRNQLVEIGNALEHNEFELYFQPQVRLADCQVVGFEALIRWNHPARGLTTPGEFLPAVENSHLEVPLGSWVLKEAIHQMNLWNEAGEQLAVSINIGAPHLMDRSFVHYLESYLQCHPEVNPEQITLEVLESTALEDIQRAENVLAKCQTLGLQVALDDFGTGFSSLTYLRTLPINMIKIDQSFIRDMLQDDSDRAIVESVIFMAQRFEKPTLAEGVETMAQAEALMAMGCNLVQGYAVARPMPASEVLPWLAMWRENASCKAQSEPPASDTGAGPGCSTGRDGTPSGRSQTLR
;
A
#
# COMPACT_ATOMS: atom_id res chain seq x y z
N MET A 1 -54.36 64.49 31.56
CA MET A 1 -54.28 65.83 30.95
C MET A 1 -53.80 66.81 32.01
N PRO A 2 -52.58 67.35 31.90
CA PRO A 2 -52.21 68.52 32.69
C PRO A 2 -53.10 69.69 32.24
N LYS A 3 -53.60 70.48 33.19
CA LYS A 3 -54.27 71.75 32.89
C LYS A 3 -53.32 72.58 32.02
N GLY A 4 -53.81 73.09 30.88
CA GLY A 4 -53.04 73.99 30.04
C GLY A 4 -52.50 75.17 30.86
N PRO A 5 -51.33 75.73 30.52
CA PRO A 5 -50.75 76.82 31.27
C PRO A 5 -51.76 77.96 31.36
N GLU A 6 -52.04 78.42 32.59
CA GLU A 6 -52.80 79.66 32.81
C GLU A 6 -52.17 80.77 31.97
N HIS A 7 -52.99 81.57 31.30
CA HIS A 7 -52.54 82.76 30.58
C HIS A 7 -51.83 83.70 31.57
N VAL A 8 -50.52 83.58 31.68
CA VAL A 8 -49.68 84.58 32.33
C VAL A 8 -49.67 85.76 31.38
N ALA A 9 -50.41 86.82 31.72
CA ALA A 9 -50.30 88.09 31.03
C ALA A 9 -48.82 88.51 31.04
N PRO A 10 -48.24 88.92 29.90
CA PRO A 10 -46.86 89.36 29.88
C PRO A 10 -46.67 90.47 30.91
N THR A 11 -45.73 90.28 31.84
CA THR A 11 -45.32 91.36 32.74
C THR A 11 -44.87 92.54 31.87
N ALA A 12 -45.43 93.72 32.12
CA ALA A 12 -45.31 94.90 31.26
C ALA A 12 -43.85 95.45 31.11
N ASP A 13 -42.86 94.76 31.69
CA ASP A 13 -41.46 95.18 31.77
C ASP A 13 -40.51 94.47 30.79
N ILE A 14 -40.98 93.48 30.02
CA ILE A 14 -40.12 92.80 29.04
C ILE A 14 -40.28 93.44 27.66
N SER A 15 -39.23 94.07 27.16
CA SER A 15 -39.25 94.69 25.84
C SER A 15 -39.41 93.65 24.72
N PRO A 16 -40.17 93.93 23.64
CA PRO A 16 -40.28 93.06 22.48
C PRO A 16 -38.92 92.66 21.88
N ALA A 17 -37.93 93.57 21.94
CA ALA A 17 -36.57 93.32 21.50
C ALA A 17 -35.89 92.18 22.29
N ARG A 18 -36.18 92.04 23.58
CA ARG A 18 -35.62 90.98 24.42
C ARG A 18 -36.25 89.63 24.13
N LEU A 19 -37.56 89.58 23.85
CA LEU A 19 -38.24 88.36 23.41
C LEU A 19 -37.77 87.91 22.01
N ALA A 20 -37.59 88.87 21.09
CA ALA A 20 -37.00 88.60 19.79
C ALA A 20 -35.58 88.03 19.92
N LEU A 21 -34.77 88.58 20.82
CA LEU A 21 -33.42 88.05 21.10
C LEU A 21 -33.48 86.60 21.56
N VAL A 22 -34.36 86.25 22.51
CA VAL A 22 -34.55 84.86 22.98
C VAL A 22 -34.87 83.90 21.83
N ALA A 23 -35.79 84.29 20.94
CA ALA A 23 -36.16 83.48 19.78
C ALA A 23 -35.00 83.31 18.77
N THR A 24 -34.10 84.31 18.67
CA THR A 24 -32.93 84.26 17.79
C THR A 24 -31.72 83.54 18.39
N THR A 25 -31.57 83.51 19.72
CA THR A 25 -30.39 82.93 20.41
C THR A 25 -30.58 81.50 20.86
N THR A 26 -31.81 80.97 20.86
CA THR A 26 -32.07 79.57 21.26
C THR A 26 -31.45 78.59 20.27
N SER A 27 -30.96 77.46 20.79
CA SER A 27 -30.48 76.33 19.98
C SER A 27 -31.62 75.52 19.36
N ASN A 28 -32.85 75.70 19.84
CA ASN A 28 -34.02 75.08 19.24
C ASN A 28 -34.42 75.82 17.96
N MET A 29 -34.93 75.08 17.01
CA MET A 29 -35.47 75.64 15.79
C MET A 29 -36.85 76.23 16.10
N VAL A 30 -37.07 77.50 15.77
CA VAL A 30 -38.33 78.20 16.02
C VAL A 30 -38.91 78.67 14.71
N LEU A 31 -40.20 78.42 14.49
CA LEU A 31 -40.95 78.88 13.35
C LEU A 31 -42.24 79.59 13.80
N ILE A 32 -42.63 80.61 13.07
CA ILE A 32 -43.94 81.25 13.17
C ILE A 32 -44.66 81.02 11.85
N LEU A 33 -45.88 80.49 11.93
CA LEU A 33 -46.76 80.30 10.79
C LEU A 33 -47.96 81.26 10.86
N ASP A 34 -48.47 81.65 9.70
CA ASP A 34 -49.73 82.38 9.58
C ASP A 34 -50.97 81.48 9.84
N GLY A 35 -52.16 82.07 9.80
CA GLY A 35 -53.44 81.37 9.98
C GLY A 35 -53.77 80.31 8.92
N GLU A 36 -53.04 80.26 7.79
CA GLU A 36 -53.13 79.20 6.77
C GLU A 36 -52.03 78.12 6.92
N ALA A 37 -51.25 78.18 8.01
CA ALA A 37 -50.08 77.36 8.31
C ALA A 37 -48.92 77.52 7.30
N ARG A 38 -48.73 78.72 6.76
CA ARG A 38 -47.58 79.08 5.91
C ARG A 38 -46.50 79.76 6.75
N ILE A 39 -45.24 79.54 6.39
CA ILE A 39 -44.09 80.07 7.13
C ILE A 39 -44.04 81.59 6.98
N GLU A 40 -44.16 82.30 8.11
CA GLU A 40 -43.99 83.75 8.19
C GLU A 40 -42.56 84.10 8.58
N TRP A 41 -42.01 83.39 9.56
CA TRP A 41 -40.69 83.63 10.12
C TRP A 41 -40.06 82.34 10.65
N VAL A 42 -38.73 82.25 10.60
CA VAL A 42 -37.93 81.19 11.25
C VAL A 42 -36.69 81.81 11.89
N ASN A 43 -36.14 81.18 12.92
CA ASN A 43 -34.89 81.64 13.53
C ASN A 43 -33.64 81.09 12.82
N GLY A 44 -32.47 81.67 13.13
CA GLY A 44 -31.20 81.24 12.51
C GLY A 44 -30.81 79.79 12.82
N ALA A 45 -31.27 79.22 13.94
CA ALA A 45 -31.07 77.80 14.24
C ALA A 45 -31.82 76.89 13.26
N PHE A 46 -33.03 77.26 12.85
CA PHE A 46 -33.77 76.55 11.80
C PHE A 46 -33.04 76.62 10.46
N GLU A 47 -32.60 77.81 10.04
CA GLU A 47 -31.89 77.98 8.76
C GLU A 47 -30.57 77.20 8.75
N ALA A 48 -29.78 77.28 9.82
CA ALA A 48 -28.51 76.59 9.95
C ALA A 48 -28.66 75.07 9.97
N HIS A 49 -29.70 74.55 10.63
CA HIS A 49 -29.92 73.11 10.75
C HIS A 49 -30.55 72.50 9.50
N THR A 50 -31.58 73.14 8.96
CA THR A 50 -32.35 72.61 7.83
C THR A 50 -31.75 72.96 6.48
N GLY A 51 -30.93 74.01 6.39
CA GLY A 51 -30.38 74.53 5.14
C GLY A 51 -31.38 75.30 4.29
N TYR A 52 -32.58 75.58 4.81
CA TYR A 52 -33.59 76.40 4.14
C TYR A 52 -33.56 77.84 4.65
N PRO A 53 -33.10 78.82 3.85
CA PRO A 53 -33.15 80.22 4.25
C PRO A 53 -34.59 80.74 4.19
N LEU A 54 -34.96 81.65 5.11
CA LEU A 54 -36.30 82.22 5.22
C LEU A 54 -36.78 82.82 3.89
N THR A 55 -35.88 83.44 3.13
CA THR A 55 -36.16 84.04 1.82
C THR A 55 -36.77 83.07 0.82
N ASP A 56 -36.43 81.79 0.91
CA ASP A 56 -36.81 80.77 -0.08
C ASP A 56 -38.06 80.00 0.32
N ILE A 57 -38.40 80.04 1.62
CA ILE A 57 -39.49 79.24 2.21
C ILE A 57 -40.65 80.07 2.74
N ARG A 58 -40.50 81.40 2.84
CA ARG A 58 -41.59 82.29 3.29
C ARG A 58 -42.83 82.10 2.41
N GLY A 59 -44.00 81.94 3.05
CA GLY A 59 -45.28 81.69 2.37
C GLY A 59 -45.54 80.23 1.93
N LYS A 60 -44.57 79.33 2.09
CA LYS A 60 -44.74 77.88 1.86
C LYS A 60 -45.17 77.19 3.15
N LYS A 61 -45.77 75.99 3.03
CA LYS A 61 -46.13 75.18 4.20
C LYS A 61 -44.96 74.28 4.60
N PRO A 62 -44.65 74.10 5.90
CA PRO A 62 -43.58 73.22 6.34
C PRO A 62 -43.70 71.78 5.80
N PHE A 63 -44.92 71.27 5.63
CA PHE A 63 -45.19 69.93 5.10
C PHE A 63 -44.84 69.72 3.62
N ASP A 64 -44.66 70.80 2.87
CA ASP A 64 -44.26 70.72 1.47
C ASP A 64 -42.73 70.69 1.33
N LEU A 65 -42.00 70.91 2.43
CA LEU A 65 -40.55 71.14 2.45
C LEU A 65 -39.78 70.13 3.32
N LEU A 66 -40.29 69.82 4.50
CA LEU A 66 -39.57 69.07 5.53
C LEU A 66 -39.81 67.55 5.51
N PRO A 67 -41.01 67.03 5.18
CA PRO A 67 -41.21 65.59 5.00
C PRO A 67 -40.41 65.05 3.81
N GLY A 68 -39.89 63.83 3.96
CA GLY A 68 -39.22 63.10 2.88
C GLY A 68 -39.70 61.64 2.80
N THR A 69 -38.91 60.79 2.14
CA THR A 69 -39.33 59.42 1.81
C THR A 69 -39.61 58.53 3.02
N GLY A 70 -38.92 58.76 4.15
CA GLY A 70 -39.07 58.01 5.39
C GLY A 70 -39.99 58.64 6.42
N THR A 71 -40.62 59.77 6.11
CA THR A 71 -41.54 60.44 7.05
C THR A 71 -42.86 59.68 7.15
N ASP A 72 -43.29 59.38 8.38
CA ASP A 72 -44.52 58.64 8.63
C ASP A 72 -45.76 59.44 8.18
N LYS A 73 -46.54 58.85 7.27
CA LYS A 73 -47.71 59.50 6.65
C LYS A 73 -48.86 59.68 7.65
N GLU A 74 -49.01 58.78 8.60
CA GLU A 74 -50.07 58.89 9.62
C GLU A 74 -49.77 60.04 10.58
N THR A 75 -48.53 60.18 11.02
CA THR A 75 -48.08 61.31 11.83
C THR A 75 -48.27 62.63 11.10
N VAL A 76 -47.91 62.73 9.80
CA VAL A 76 -48.18 63.93 8.99
C VAL A 76 -49.68 64.25 8.93
N ALA A 77 -50.55 63.24 8.77
CA ALA A 77 -52.00 63.44 8.74
C ALA A 77 -52.55 63.97 10.06
N ARG A 78 -52.07 63.43 11.21
CA ARG A 78 -52.45 63.94 12.55
C ARG A 78 -52.04 65.40 12.73
N ILE A 79 -50.80 65.74 12.39
CA ILE A 79 -50.32 67.12 12.53
C ILE A 79 -51.11 68.08 11.63
N ARG A 80 -51.43 67.69 10.39
CA ARG A 80 -52.31 68.48 9.51
C ARG A 80 -53.70 68.72 10.10
N ALA A 81 -54.28 67.72 10.76
CA ALA A 81 -55.57 67.87 11.44
C ALA A 81 -55.49 68.88 12.59
N HIS A 82 -54.42 68.85 13.40
CA HIS A 82 -54.21 69.83 14.46
C HIS A 82 -54.09 71.26 13.92
N PHE A 83 -53.35 71.48 12.83
CA PHE A 83 -53.31 72.80 12.17
C PHE A 83 -54.68 73.23 11.63
N ALA A 84 -55.45 72.33 11.01
CA ALA A 84 -56.78 72.64 10.49
C ALA A 84 -57.79 73.00 11.59
N ASN A 85 -57.66 72.38 12.77
CA ASN A 85 -58.54 72.62 13.92
C ASN A 85 -58.05 73.75 14.84
N GLY A 86 -56.85 74.29 14.61
CA GLY A 86 -56.25 75.31 15.48
C GLY A 86 -55.87 74.78 16.86
N GLU A 87 -55.49 73.52 16.97
CA GLU A 87 -55.18 72.84 18.23
C GLU A 87 -53.66 72.79 18.49
N PRO A 88 -53.22 72.87 19.76
CA PRO A 88 -51.84 72.59 20.11
C PRO A 88 -51.51 71.10 19.94
N PHE A 89 -50.27 70.78 19.59
CA PHE A 89 -49.80 69.40 19.48
C PHE A 89 -48.32 69.26 19.87
N GLU A 90 -47.95 68.04 20.23
CA GLU A 90 -46.59 67.63 20.54
C GLU A 90 -46.33 66.24 19.91
N GLU A 91 -45.44 66.16 18.92
CA GLU A 91 -45.19 64.95 18.14
C GLU A 91 -43.71 64.82 17.75
N ASP A 92 -43.18 63.59 17.77
CA ASP A 92 -41.88 63.24 17.18
C ASP A 92 -42.08 62.91 15.69
N ILE A 93 -41.38 63.59 14.80
CA ILE A 93 -41.48 63.35 13.35
C ILE A 93 -40.10 63.34 12.70
N LEU A 94 -39.96 62.54 11.63
CA LEU A 94 -38.75 62.52 10.81
C LEU A 94 -38.84 63.58 9.72
N HIS A 95 -37.93 64.53 9.73
CA HIS A 95 -37.77 65.58 8.71
C HIS A 95 -36.49 65.39 7.91
N TYR A 96 -36.36 66.16 6.82
CA TYR A 96 -35.23 66.15 5.92
C TYR A 96 -34.72 67.57 5.73
N THR A 97 -33.39 67.75 5.75
CA THR A 97 -32.75 69.02 5.40
C THR A 97 -32.87 69.27 3.89
N ALA A 98 -32.58 70.49 3.44
CA ALA A 98 -32.55 70.86 2.02
C ALA A 98 -31.58 70.00 1.17
N SER A 99 -30.55 69.42 1.82
CA SER A 99 -29.62 68.47 1.19
C SER A 99 -30.16 67.03 1.09
N GLY A 100 -31.34 66.74 1.66
CA GLY A 100 -31.93 65.41 1.70
C GLY A 100 -31.45 64.54 2.88
N THR A 101 -30.81 65.12 3.90
CA THR A 101 -30.36 64.37 5.09
C THR A 101 -31.51 64.22 6.10
N PRO A 102 -31.88 63.00 6.54
CA PRO A 102 -32.94 62.80 7.51
C PRO A 102 -32.50 63.16 8.94
N TYR A 103 -33.41 63.72 9.73
CA TYR A 103 -33.23 63.99 11.15
C TYR A 103 -34.55 63.85 11.92
N TRP A 104 -34.50 63.33 13.14
CA TRP A 104 -35.66 63.28 14.01
C TRP A 104 -35.82 64.61 14.74
N VAL A 105 -37.04 65.11 14.76
CA VAL A 105 -37.40 66.33 15.46
C VAL A 105 -38.59 66.11 16.36
N HIS A 106 -38.47 66.58 17.60
CA HIS A 106 -39.59 66.73 18.51
C HIS A 106 -40.22 68.09 18.26
N THR A 107 -41.48 68.11 17.85
CA THR A 107 -42.20 69.32 17.43
C THR A 107 -43.31 69.64 18.42
N CYS A 108 -43.24 70.82 19.04
CA CYS A 108 -44.31 71.39 19.83
C CYS A 108 -44.89 72.60 19.10
N SER A 109 -46.21 72.63 18.91
CA SER A 109 -46.92 73.73 18.22
C SER A 109 -48.01 74.29 19.11
N MET A 110 -48.09 75.63 19.15
CA MET A 110 -49.09 76.37 19.91
C MET A 110 -49.82 77.37 18.99
N PRO A 111 -51.16 77.38 18.95
CA PRO A 111 -51.92 78.36 18.18
C PRO A 111 -51.80 79.76 18.80
N ILE A 112 -51.70 80.79 17.96
CA ILE A 112 -51.76 82.21 18.32
C ILE A 112 -53.19 82.69 18.05
N GLY A 113 -53.90 83.08 19.11
CA GLY A 113 -55.26 83.62 19.01
C GLY A 113 -55.32 85.06 18.49
N LYS A 114 -56.54 85.56 18.24
CA LYS A 114 -56.77 86.97 17.88
C LYS A 114 -56.71 87.86 19.13
N ALA A 115 -55.59 88.54 19.34
CA ALA A 115 -55.45 89.65 20.30
C ALA A 115 -55.27 90.98 19.53
N GLU A 116 -55.54 92.13 20.16
CA GLU A 116 -55.32 93.43 19.51
C GLU A 116 -53.86 93.57 19.03
N GLY A 117 -53.68 93.69 17.71
CA GLY A 117 -52.37 93.89 17.08
C GLY A 117 -51.57 92.63 16.72
N VAL A 118 -52.12 91.41 16.91
CA VAL A 118 -51.46 90.15 16.54
C VAL A 118 -52.32 89.36 15.55
N GLU A 119 -51.75 89.02 14.39
CA GLU A 119 -52.42 88.15 13.42
C GLU A 119 -52.48 86.70 13.92
N PRO A 120 -53.59 85.98 13.70
CA PRO A 120 -53.72 84.59 14.11
C PRO A 120 -52.73 83.70 13.33
N GLY A 121 -52.17 82.71 14.01
CA GLY A 121 -51.09 81.88 13.46
C GLY A 121 -50.68 80.74 14.40
N PHE A 122 -49.44 80.25 14.27
CA PHE A 122 -48.88 79.19 15.11
C PHE A 122 -47.41 79.47 15.46
N VAL A 123 -47.03 79.25 16.72
CA VAL A 123 -45.61 79.17 17.12
C VAL A 123 -45.21 77.71 17.22
N ILE A 124 -44.13 77.35 16.54
CA ILE A 124 -43.60 75.99 16.53
C ILE A 124 -42.18 76.02 17.08
N ILE A 125 -41.92 75.15 18.06
CA ILE A 125 -40.59 74.89 18.61
C ILE A 125 -40.21 73.46 18.25
N GLN A 126 -39.03 73.32 17.67
CA GLN A 126 -38.49 72.07 17.15
C GLN A 126 -37.13 71.78 17.79
N THR A 127 -37.01 70.61 18.41
CA THR A 127 -35.77 70.12 19.04
C THR A 127 -35.26 68.90 18.27
N ASN A 128 -34.03 68.92 17.78
CA ASN A 128 -33.44 67.73 17.15
C ASN A 128 -33.19 66.65 18.22
N ILE A 129 -33.70 65.44 17.98
CA ILE A 129 -33.59 64.28 18.89
C ILE A 129 -32.93 63.07 18.21
N SER A 130 -32.21 63.28 17.11
CA SER A 130 -31.60 62.22 16.30
C SER A 130 -30.61 61.39 17.09
N ASP A 131 -29.68 62.03 17.82
CA ASP A 131 -28.67 61.33 18.63
C ASP A 131 -29.31 60.43 19.70
N ARG A 132 -30.38 60.92 20.34
CA ARG A 132 -31.17 60.15 21.31
C ARG A 132 -31.80 58.92 20.67
N LYS A 133 -32.48 59.08 19.52
CA LYS A 133 -33.10 57.96 18.78
C LYS A 133 -32.05 56.97 18.29
N HIS A 134 -30.87 57.43 17.87
CA HIS A 134 -29.76 56.55 17.47
C HIS A 134 -29.20 55.75 18.64
N GLY A 135 -29.01 56.37 19.81
CA GLY A 135 -28.57 55.68 21.03
C GLY A 135 -29.56 54.61 21.50
N GLU A 136 -30.86 54.95 21.58
CA GLU A 136 -31.92 54.00 21.94
C GLU A 136 -31.99 52.81 20.98
N ARG A 137 -31.83 53.06 19.67
CA ARG A 137 -31.78 51.99 18.66
C ARG A 137 -30.54 51.12 18.83
N GLY A 138 -29.38 51.71 19.08
CA GLY A 138 -28.13 51.00 19.33
C GLY A 138 -28.24 50.02 20.51
N LEU A 139 -28.80 50.49 21.63
CA LEU A 139 -29.05 49.66 22.81
C LEU A 139 -30.01 48.50 22.50
N ARG A 140 -31.10 48.75 21.76
CA ARG A 140 -32.04 47.69 21.35
C ARG A 140 -31.38 46.64 20.46
N ILE A 141 -30.53 47.05 19.53
CA ILE A 141 -29.79 46.11 18.66
C ILE A 141 -28.82 45.28 19.50
N ALA A 142 -28.04 45.91 20.38
CA ALA A 142 -27.10 45.23 21.25
C ALA A 142 -27.78 44.21 22.18
N ALA A 143 -28.89 44.60 22.82
CA ALA A 143 -29.70 43.70 23.66
C ALA A 143 -30.25 42.52 22.84
N SER A 144 -30.75 42.78 21.62
CA SER A 144 -31.22 41.71 20.74
C SER A 144 -30.11 40.75 20.31
N VAL A 145 -28.89 41.23 20.09
CA VAL A 145 -27.73 40.37 19.76
C VAL A 145 -27.37 39.51 20.96
N PHE A 146 -27.33 40.09 22.16
CA PHE A 146 -27.05 39.36 23.39
C PHE A 146 -28.08 38.24 23.60
N ASP A 147 -29.38 38.56 23.55
CA ASP A 147 -30.47 37.61 23.84
C ASP A 147 -30.67 36.54 22.77
N ARG A 148 -30.50 36.89 21.48
CA ARG A 148 -30.75 35.99 20.34
C ARG A 148 -29.51 35.30 19.80
N SER A 149 -28.34 35.51 20.40
CA SER A 149 -27.12 34.80 20.00
C SER A 149 -27.28 33.29 20.21
N HIS A 150 -26.72 32.51 19.29
CA HIS A 150 -26.61 31.07 19.44
C HIS A 150 -25.37 30.68 20.26
N GLU A 151 -24.37 31.56 20.32
CA GLU A 151 -23.20 31.43 21.17
C GLU A 151 -23.53 31.87 22.60
N ALA A 152 -23.02 31.13 23.58
CA ALA A 152 -23.09 31.52 24.97
C ALA A 152 -22.22 32.76 25.17
N ILE A 153 -22.79 33.80 25.79
CA ILE A 153 -22.08 35.01 26.17
C ILE A 153 -22.15 35.10 27.69
N LEU A 154 -21.00 35.28 28.33
CA LEU A 154 -20.90 35.66 29.73
C LEU A 154 -20.08 36.94 29.89
N ILE A 155 -20.48 37.75 30.86
CA ILE A 155 -19.81 39.00 31.20
C ILE A 155 -19.32 38.87 32.64
N THR A 156 -18.05 39.15 32.90
CA THR A 156 -17.48 39.11 34.26
C THR A 156 -16.85 40.44 34.67
N ASP A 157 -16.82 40.70 35.97
CA ASP A 157 -16.10 41.83 36.54
C ASP A 157 -14.57 41.62 36.46
N LYS A 158 -13.80 42.62 36.92
CA LYS A 158 -12.33 42.56 37.02
C LYS A 158 -11.79 41.44 37.92
N HIS A 159 -12.62 40.89 38.81
CA HIS A 159 -12.31 39.76 39.69
C HIS A 159 -12.81 38.41 39.14
N ASN A 160 -13.25 38.41 37.88
CA ASN A 160 -13.81 37.28 37.16
C ASN A 160 -15.05 36.69 37.83
N ARG A 161 -15.90 37.54 38.41
CA ARG A 161 -17.25 37.17 38.89
C ARG A 161 -18.28 37.48 37.82
N ILE A 162 -19.17 36.53 37.56
CA ILE A 162 -20.19 36.64 36.51
C ILE A 162 -21.17 37.76 36.87
N MET A 163 -21.26 38.76 36.00
CA MET A 163 -22.20 39.87 36.08
C MET A 163 -23.46 39.61 35.29
N ASP A 164 -23.34 38.95 34.13
CA ASP A 164 -24.49 38.57 33.31
C ASP A 164 -24.16 37.40 32.37
N VAL A 165 -25.20 36.70 31.92
CA VAL A 165 -25.14 35.63 30.92
C VAL A 165 -26.36 35.68 30.01
N ASN A 166 -26.18 35.31 28.74
CA ASN A 166 -27.29 35.25 27.80
C ASN A 166 -28.05 33.90 27.86
N PRO A 167 -29.22 33.76 27.21
CA PRO A 167 -29.97 32.50 27.20
C PRO A 167 -29.21 31.30 26.61
N ALA A 168 -28.26 31.53 25.68
CA ALA A 168 -27.44 30.47 25.12
C ALA A 168 -26.49 29.84 26.14
N PHE A 169 -25.94 30.63 27.07
CA PHE A 169 -25.15 30.12 28.20
C PHE A 169 -25.93 29.09 29.01
N ALA A 170 -27.18 29.40 29.36
CA ALA A 170 -28.02 28.48 30.12
C ALA A 170 -28.34 27.20 29.33
N ARG A 171 -28.62 27.33 28.03
CA ARG A 171 -28.87 26.19 27.14
C ARG A 171 -27.67 25.25 27.02
N ILE A 172 -26.46 25.78 26.93
CA ILE A 172 -25.24 24.98 26.76
C ILE A 172 -24.77 24.40 28.11
N THR A 173 -24.72 25.21 29.18
CA THR A 173 -24.13 24.78 30.45
C THR A 173 -25.10 24.06 31.38
N GLY A 174 -26.40 24.29 31.20
CA GLY A 174 -27.47 23.82 32.08
C GLY A 174 -27.65 24.64 33.37
N TYR A 175 -26.88 25.71 33.56
CA TYR A 175 -27.04 26.63 34.70
C TYR A 175 -27.95 27.81 34.33
N SER A 176 -28.91 28.15 35.20
CA SER A 176 -29.72 29.35 34.99
C SER A 176 -28.89 30.62 35.27
N ARG A 177 -29.36 31.76 34.75
CA ARG A 177 -28.74 33.05 35.00
C ARG A 177 -28.64 33.32 36.50
N GLU A 178 -29.73 33.13 37.23
CA GLU A 178 -29.82 33.38 38.67
C GLU A 178 -28.84 32.54 39.48
N GLU A 179 -28.54 31.33 39.02
CA GLU A 179 -27.61 30.41 39.69
C GLU A 179 -26.15 30.81 39.56
N VAL A 180 -25.79 31.55 38.50
CA VAL A 180 -24.38 31.86 38.17
C VAL A 180 -23.96 33.28 38.51
N LEU A 181 -24.90 34.20 38.73
CA LEU A 181 -24.59 35.58 39.09
C LEU A 181 -23.71 35.64 40.35
N GLY A 182 -22.61 36.38 40.26
CA GLY A 182 -21.61 36.55 41.33
C GLY A 182 -20.63 35.38 41.49
N LEU A 183 -20.83 34.25 40.81
CA LEU A 183 -19.92 33.10 40.85
C LEU A 183 -18.74 33.28 39.90
N ASN A 184 -17.70 32.48 40.11
CA ASN A 184 -16.56 32.40 39.20
C ASN A 184 -16.83 31.33 38.12
N PRO A 185 -16.52 31.59 36.83
CA PRO A 185 -16.72 30.62 35.73
C PRO A 185 -16.05 29.26 35.93
N ASN A 186 -15.10 29.12 36.86
CA ASN A 186 -14.49 27.83 37.23
C ASN A 186 -15.50 26.76 37.70
N ILE A 187 -16.76 27.12 38.00
CA ILE A 187 -17.84 26.14 38.21
C ILE A 187 -18.02 25.18 37.01
N LEU A 188 -17.63 25.60 35.81
CA LEU A 188 -17.70 24.79 34.59
C LEU A 188 -16.48 23.87 34.40
N SER A 189 -15.45 23.96 35.24
CA SER A 189 -14.19 23.26 35.00
C SER A 189 -14.33 21.73 35.09
N SER A 190 -13.87 21.03 34.05
CA SER A 190 -13.80 19.56 34.03
C SER A 190 -12.65 19.00 34.89
N GLY A 191 -11.57 19.77 35.03
CA GLY A 191 -10.29 19.31 35.61
C GLY A 191 -9.31 18.66 34.62
N ARG A 192 -9.64 18.55 33.32
CA ARG A 192 -8.74 17.97 32.30
C ARG A 192 -7.53 18.85 31.96
N HIS A 193 -7.69 20.17 32.08
CA HIS A 193 -6.63 21.12 31.76
C HIS A 193 -5.71 21.40 32.95
N SER A 194 -4.41 21.49 32.69
CA SER A 194 -3.42 21.77 33.73
C SER A 194 -3.53 23.20 34.25
N LYS A 195 -3.05 23.45 35.49
CA LYS A 195 -2.94 24.81 36.03
C LYS A 195 -2.11 25.75 35.13
N ALA A 196 -1.09 25.21 34.47
CA ALA A 196 -0.23 25.96 33.57
C ALA A 196 -0.99 26.48 32.32
N TYR A 197 -1.98 25.72 31.83
CA TYR A 197 -2.82 26.13 30.71
C TYR A 197 -3.71 27.33 31.07
N TYR A 198 -4.36 27.29 32.23
CA TYR A 198 -5.16 28.44 32.69
C TYR A 198 -4.29 29.68 32.97
N GLN A 199 -3.07 29.49 33.47
CA GLN A 199 -2.12 30.61 33.67
C GLN A 199 -1.68 31.25 32.35
N SER A 200 -1.48 30.47 31.28
CA SER A 200 -1.14 31.04 29.96
C SER A 200 -2.32 31.79 29.35
N MET A 201 -3.54 31.29 29.51
CA MET A 201 -4.77 31.98 29.13
C MET A 201 -4.86 33.35 29.81
N TRP A 202 -4.79 33.40 31.15
CA TRP A 202 -4.89 34.66 31.90
C TRP A 202 -3.79 35.64 31.54
N ARG A 203 -2.54 35.17 31.35
CA ARG A 203 -1.44 36.01 30.90
C ARG A 203 -1.72 36.66 29.53
N SER A 204 -2.32 35.92 28.60
CA SER A 204 -2.71 36.47 27.29
C SER A 204 -3.77 37.56 27.43
N ILE A 205 -4.78 37.35 28.28
CA ILE A 205 -5.83 38.34 28.53
C ILE A 205 -5.24 39.59 29.19
N GLU A 206 -4.30 39.43 30.13
CA GLU A 206 -3.64 40.55 30.80
C GLU A 206 -2.74 41.37 29.88
N GLN A 207 -2.07 40.72 28.91
CA GLN A 207 -1.09 41.36 28.04
C GLN A 207 -1.69 41.89 26.73
N ASN A 208 -2.67 41.18 26.17
CA ASN A 208 -3.20 41.42 24.82
C ASN A 208 -4.69 41.77 24.81
N ASP A 209 -5.33 41.89 25.98
CA ASP A 209 -6.77 42.09 26.15
C ASP A 209 -7.65 41.00 25.47
N PHE A 210 -7.05 39.89 25.05
CA PHE A 210 -7.70 38.85 24.27
C PHE A 210 -7.09 37.46 24.50
N TRP A 211 -7.94 36.44 24.47
CA TRP A 211 -7.54 35.04 24.36
C TRP A 211 -8.60 34.24 23.62
N ARG A 212 -8.16 33.22 22.87
CA ARG A 212 -9.04 32.24 22.23
C ARG A 212 -8.43 30.85 22.30
N GLY A 213 -9.25 29.85 22.59
CA GLY A 213 -8.79 28.46 22.64
C GLY A 213 -9.89 27.46 22.98
N GLU A 214 -9.53 26.18 22.93
CA GLU A 214 -10.42 25.07 23.28
C GLU A 214 -10.31 24.76 24.78
N LEU A 215 -11.45 24.55 25.44
CA LEU A 215 -11.53 24.18 26.84
C LEU A 215 -12.45 22.97 27.02
N TRP A 216 -12.02 22.05 27.89
CA TRP A 216 -12.86 20.95 28.35
C TRP A 216 -13.58 21.40 29.60
N ASN A 217 -14.90 21.55 29.51
CA ASN A 217 -15.76 21.93 30.61
C ASN A 217 -16.77 20.83 30.91
N ARG A 218 -17.49 21.00 32.02
CA ARG A 218 -18.51 20.10 32.51
C ARG A 218 -19.80 20.88 32.74
N ARG A 219 -20.89 20.36 32.18
CA ARG A 219 -22.24 20.90 32.38
C ARG A 219 -22.74 20.60 33.79
N LYS A 220 -23.83 21.25 34.19
CA LYS A 220 -24.49 21.02 35.49
C LYS A 220 -24.89 19.56 35.72
N ASN A 221 -25.25 18.82 34.67
CA ASN A 221 -25.63 17.41 34.74
C ASN A 221 -24.43 16.44 34.87
N GLY A 222 -23.19 16.96 34.83
CA GLY A 222 -21.96 16.16 34.91
C GLY A 222 -21.35 15.76 33.56
N GLU A 223 -22.04 16.02 32.43
CA GLU A 223 -21.54 15.73 31.08
C GLU A 223 -20.35 16.64 30.73
N GLU A 224 -19.25 16.04 30.26
CA GLU A 224 -18.10 16.77 29.76
C GLU A 224 -18.32 17.20 28.30
N TYR A 225 -17.94 18.43 27.98
CA TYR A 225 -18.05 19.00 26.64
C TYR A 225 -16.82 19.85 26.31
N VAL A 226 -16.57 20.02 25.02
CA VAL A 226 -15.50 20.88 24.49
C VAL A 226 -16.11 22.20 24.04
N GLU A 227 -15.67 23.30 24.62
CA GLU A 227 -16.02 24.64 24.16
C GLU A 227 -14.87 25.27 23.38
N LEU A 228 -15.22 26.05 22.37
CA LEU A 228 -14.30 27.02 21.77
C LEU A 228 -14.58 28.38 22.41
N LEU A 229 -13.72 28.79 23.33
CA LEU A 229 -13.88 29.99 24.14
C LEU A 229 -13.06 31.15 23.55
N SER A 230 -13.67 32.32 23.51
CA SER A 230 -13.04 33.61 23.22
C SER A 230 -13.30 34.55 24.39
N VAL A 231 -12.25 35.16 24.94
CA VAL A 231 -12.35 36.12 26.06
C VAL A 231 -11.71 37.43 25.63
N SER A 232 -12.46 38.52 25.73
CA SER A 232 -12.00 39.88 25.45
C SER A 232 -12.14 40.75 26.70
N ARG A 233 -11.13 41.57 26.97
CA ARG A 233 -11.16 42.57 28.04
C ARG A 233 -11.64 43.90 27.47
N VAL A 234 -12.69 44.46 28.05
CA VAL A 234 -13.32 45.71 27.60
C VAL A 234 -13.12 46.78 28.66
N HIS A 235 -12.41 47.85 28.30
CA HIS A 235 -12.11 48.97 29.18
C HIS A 235 -13.29 49.95 29.21
N LEU A 236 -13.56 50.51 30.39
CA LEU A 236 -14.56 51.56 30.61
C LEU A 236 -13.92 52.95 30.54
N GLU A 237 -14.75 54.01 30.49
CA GLU A 237 -14.27 55.41 30.47
C GLU A 237 -13.44 55.78 31.71
N GLU A 238 -13.70 55.12 32.84
CA GLU A 238 -12.94 55.30 34.08
C GLU A 238 -11.57 54.59 34.02
N PRO A 239 -10.46 55.28 34.34
CA PRO A 239 -9.12 54.67 34.34
C PRO A 239 -9.03 53.42 35.22
N GLY A 240 -8.62 52.30 34.62
CA GLY A 240 -8.41 51.03 35.32
C GLY A 240 -9.65 50.18 35.57
N GLN A 241 -10.84 50.61 35.09
CA GLN A 241 -12.07 49.83 35.16
C GLN A 241 -12.27 49.06 33.85
N TYR A 242 -12.53 47.76 33.97
CA TYR A 242 -12.77 46.88 32.84
C TYR A 242 -13.64 45.69 33.25
N PHE A 243 -14.26 45.08 32.26
CA PHE A 243 -14.95 43.80 32.38
C PHE A 243 -14.41 42.82 31.34
N HIS A 244 -14.68 41.54 31.52
CA HIS A 244 -14.41 40.55 30.48
C HIS A 244 -15.72 40.16 29.81
N VAL A 245 -15.70 40.09 28.49
CA VAL A 245 -16.75 39.46 27.70
C VAL A 245 -16.17 38.17 27.17
N ALA A 246 -16.79 37.06 27.54
CA ALA A 246 -16.44 35.77 26.99
C ALA A 246 -17.60 35.22 26.16
N SER A 247 -17.28 34.72 24.97
CA SER A 247 -18.22 33.98 24.13
C SER A 247 -17.70 32.58 23.85
N PHE A 248 -18.59 31.59 23.86
CA PHE A 248 -18.24 30.23 23.51
C PHE A 248 -19.34 29.46 22.79
N SER A 249 -18.90 28.48 22.01
CA SER A 249 -19.74 27.50 21.33
C SER A 249 -19.31 26.09 21.74
N ASP A 250 -20.29 25.20 21.90
CA ASP A 250 -20.04 23.78 22.09
C ASP A 250 -19.63 23.12 20.76
N ILE A 251 -18.38 22.65 20.70
CA ILE A 251 -17.80 21.99 19.52
C ILE A 251 -17.68 20.47 19.72
N THR A 252 -18.32 19.91 20.74
CA THR A 252 -18.22 18.48 21.08
C THR A 252 -18.70 17.59 19.94
N ALA A 253 -19.86 17.92 19.34
CA ALA A 253 -20.40 17.17 18.20
C ALA A 253 -19.45 17.22 17.00
N LEU A 254 -18.82 18.37 16.73
CA LEU A 254 -17.85 18.54 15.65
C LEU A 254 -16.59 17.70 15.89
N LYS A 255 -16.06 17.69 17.13
CA LYS A 255 -14.89 16.88 17.50
C LYS A 255 -15.18 15.39 17.44
N ASN A 256 -16.35 14.96 17.91
CA ASN A 256 -16.77 13.57 17.81
C ASN A 256 -16.91 13.15 16.35
N HIS A 257 -17.58 13.95 15.52
CA HIS A 257 -17.73 13.66 14.10
C HIS A 257 -16.37 13.60 13.38
N ALA A 258 -15.45 14.53 13.67
CA ALA A 258 -14.10 14.50 13.13
C ALA A 258 -13.33 13.23 13.54
N ARG A 259 -13.47 12.79 14.79
CA ARG A 259 -12.87 11.54 15.28
C ARG A 259 -13.50 10.30 14.63
N ASP A 260 -14.81 10.31 14.45
CA ASP A 260 -15.53 9.20 13.84
C ASP A 260 -15.19 9.09 12.35
N LEU A 261 -15.04 10.22 11.65
CA LEU A 261 -14.52 10.28 10.28
C LEU A 261 -13.08 9.78 10.19
N ASP A 262 -12.20 10.18 11.11
CA ASP A 262 -10.82 9.68 11.16
C ASP A 262 -10.77 8.16 11.40
N ARG A 263 -11.59 7.65 12.33
CA ARG A 263 -11.70 6.20 12.55
C ARG A 263 -12.22 5.47 11.32
N ALA A 264 -13.28 5.96 10.69
CA ALA A 264 -13.86 5.35 9.50
C ALA A 264 -12.90 5.39 8.29
N ALA A 265 -12.09 6.44 8.16
CA ALA A 265 -11.15 6.58 7.07
C ALA A 265 -9.87 5.74 7.24
N ASN A 266 -9.41 5.53 8.49
CA ASN A 266 -8.07 5.01 8.75
C ASN A 266 -8.02 3.67 9.50
N TYR A 267 -9.14 3.16 10.03
CA TYR A 267 -9.18 1.95 10.86
C TYR A 267 -10.26 0.96 10.39
N ASP A 268 -9.99 -0.33 10.59
CA ASP A 268 -10.95 -1.42 10.39
C ASP A 268 -11.99 -1.44 11.51
N GLU A 269 -13.27 -1.46 11.17
CA GLU A 269 -14.37 -1.37 12.16
C GLU A 269 -14.44 -2.59 13.10
N LEU A 270 -14.09 -3.77 12.60
CA LEU A 270 -14.22 -5.00 13.38
C LEU A 270 -13.08 -5.16 14.39
N THR A 271 -11.84 -4.96 13.96
CA THR A 271 -10.64 -5.22 14.77
C THR A 271 -10.08 -3.97 15.44
N GLY A 272 -10.44 -2.77 14.95
CA GLY A 272 -9.87 -1.50 15.42
C GLY A 272 -8.42 -1.28 14.99
N LEU A 273 -7.86 -2.16 14.17
CA LEU A 273 -6.53 -2.02 13.59
C LEU A 273 -6.51 -0.98 12.47
N PRO A 274 -5.36 -0.39 12.13
CA PRO A 274 -5.17 0.34 10.89
C PRO A 274 -5.73 -0.41 9.68
N ASN A 275 -6.39 0.30 8.77
CA ASN A 275 -6.81 -0.25 7.50
C ASN A 275 -5.69 -0.13 6.45
N ARG A 276 -5.97 -0.57 5.22
CA ARG A 276 -5.02 -0.51 4.10
C ARG A 276 -4.47 0.91 3.86
N GLN A 277 -5.31 1.93 3.96
CA GLN A 277 -4.90 3.32 3.69
C GLN A 277 -3.86 3.80 4.72
N LEU A 278 -4.15 3.63 6.01
CA LEU A 278 -3.23 4.02 7.08
C LEU A 278 -1.94 3.18 7.07
N LEU A 279 -2.02 1.91 6.67
CA LEU A 279 -0.84 1.06 6.50
C LEU A 279 0.13 1.62 5.45
N VAL A 280 -0.37 1.97 4.25
CA VAL A 280 0.47 2.46 3.15
C VAL A 280 1.18 3.76 3.57
N GLU A 281 0.49 4.66 4.25
CA GLU A 281 1.10 5.88 4.79
C GLU A 281 2.21 5.59 5.82
N ARG A 282 1.96 4.63 6.73
CA ARG A 282 2.97 4.18 7.70
C ARG A 282 4.15 3.48 7.05
N LEU A 283 3.92 2.71 5.98
CA LEU A 283 4.97 2.05 5.22
C LEU A 283 5.88 3.07 4.54
N HIS A 284 5.33 4.13 3.93
CA HIS A 284 6.13 5.22 3.38
C HIS A 284 7.02 5.88 4.44
N THR A 285 6.45 6.15 5.62
CA THR A 285 7.19 6.72 6.75
C THR A 285 8.28 5.76 7.24
N ALA A 286 7.96 4.48 7.42
CA ALA A 286 8.89 3.44 7.85
C ALA A 286 10.07 3.28 6.88
N ARG A 287 9.81 3.34 5.56
CA ARG A 287 10.86 3.27 4.53
C ARG A 287 11.84 4.44 4.62
N GLN A 288 11.33 5.67 4.75
CA GLN A 288 12.17 6.85 4.95
C GLN A 288 13.02 6.78 6.24
N HIS A 289 12.52 6.12 7.27
CA HIS A 289 13.28 5.86 8.50
C HIS A 289 14.35 4.78 8.29
N ALA A 290 14.01 3.69 7.61
CA ALA A 290 14.92 2.61 7.23
C ALA A 290 16.11 3.15 6.41
N ASP A 291 15.85 4.00 5.41
CA ASP A 291 16.87 4.66 4.59
C ASP A 291 17.84 5.51 5.42
N ARG A 292 17.30 6.33 6.33
CA ARG A 292 18.09 7.21 7.19
C ARG A 292 18.94 6.44 8.20
N GLN A 293 18.44 5.31 8.69
CA GLN A 293 19.09 4.50 9.73
C GLN A 293 19.89 3.32 9.18
N LYS A 294 19.86 3.08 7.85
CA LYS A 294 20.45 1.90 7.19
C LYS A 294 19.99 0.58 7.85
N ARG A 295 18.69 0.47 8.10
CA ARG A 295 18.07 -0.72 8.69
C ARG A 295 17.16 -1.40 7.68
N SER A 296 16.95 -2.70 7.85
CA SER A 296 15.97 -3.45 7.07
C SER A 296 14.55 -3.22 7.60
N LEU A 297 13.58 -3.33 6.70
CA LEU A 297 12.15 -3.29 6.99
C LEU A 297 11.49 -4.48 6.30
N SER A 298 10.81 -5.31 7.06
CA SER A 298 10.01 -6.42 6.50
C SER A 298 8.56 -6.03 6.40
N VAL A 299 7.97 -6.24 5.22
CA VAL A 299 6.53 -6.19 4.98
C VAL A 299 6.03 -7.63 4.97
N CYS A 300 5.21 -8.00 5.95
CA CYS A 300 4.72 -9.37 6.13
C CYS A 300 3.22 -9.42 5.83
N TYR A 301 2.82 -10.23 4.86
CA TYR A 301 1.42 -10.53 4.56
C TYR A 301 1.03 -11.85 5.24
N LEU A 302 -0.03 -11.85 6.04
CA LEU A 302 -0.48 -13.00 6.81
C LEU A 302 -1.95 -13.27 6.51
N ASP A 303 -2.28 -14.53 6.26
CA ASP A 303 -3.63 -15.00 5.99
C ASP A 303 -3.97 -16.18 6.90
N ILE A 304 -5.17 -16.20 7.47
CA ILE A 304 -5.63 -17.28 8.36
C ILE A 304 -6.08 -18.48 7.51
N ASP A 305 -5.36 -19.58 7.64
CA ASP A 305 -5.65 -20.79 6.87
C ASP A 305 -7.03 -21.35 7.21
N GLY A 306 -7.87 -21.55 6.18
CA GLY A 306 -9.15 -22.23 6.33
C GLY A 306 -10.24 -21.39 7.01
N PHE A 307 -10.09 -20.06 7.09
CA PHE A 307 -11.07 -19.18 7.75
C PHE A 307 -12.51 -19.36 7.26
N LYS A 308 -12.70 -19.63 5.96
CA LYS A 308 -14.02 -19.90 5.39
C LYS A 308 -14.72 -21.11 6.06
N ALA A 309 -13.97 -22.19 6.32
CA ALA A 309 -14.53 -23.37 6.98
C ALA A 309 -14.98 -23.06 8.42
N ILE A 310 -14.29 -22.14 9.10
CA ILE A 310 -14.69 -21.69 10.45
C ILE A 310 -16.02 -20.95 10.39
N ASN A 311 -16.21 -20.05 9.43
CA ASN A 311 -17.49 -19.36 9.23
C ASN A 311 -18.62 -20.33 8.88
N ASP A 312 -18.33 -21.31 8.03
CA ASP A 312 -19.32 -22.30 7.59
C ASP A 312 -19.72 -23.25 8.73
N GLU A 313 -18.82 -23.59 9.65
CA GLU A 313 -19.06 -24.52 10.76
C GLU A 313 -19.63 -23.84 12.02
N PHE A 314 -19.11 -22.65 12.40
CA PHE A 314 -19.42 -21.99 13.67
C PHE A 314 -20.20 -20.67 13.52
N GLY A 315 -20.44 -20.23 12.28
CA GLY A 315 -21.15 -18.99 11.96
C GLY A 315 -20.25 -17.75 11.97
N HIS A 316 -20.77 -16.66 11.40
CA HIS A 316 -20.02 -15.40 11.25
C HIS A 316 -19.62 -14.75 12.58
N ASP A 317 -20.44 -14.83 13.64
CA ASP A 317 -20.10 -14.27 14.96
C ASP A 317 -18.85 -14.94 15.56
N ALA A 318 -18.68 -16.24 15.32
CA ALA A 318 -17.50 -16.99 15.73
C ALA A 318 -16.26 -16.57 14.93
N GLY A 319 -16.39 -16.41 13.61
CA GLY A 319 -15.32 -15.90 12.75
C GLY A 319 -14.87 -14.48 13.14
N ASP A 320 -15.82 -13.59 13.43
CA ASP A 320 -15.54 -12.23 13.90
C ASP A 320 -14.79 -12.22 15.23
N LYS A 321 -15.16 -13.12 16.16
CA LYS A 321 -14.45 -13.29 17.43
C LYS A 321 -13.04 -13.85 17.22
N ALA A 322 -12.87 -14.77 16.28
CA ALA A 322 -11.56 -15.31 15.91
C ALA A 322 -10.66 -14.20 15.35
N LEU A 323 -11.16 -13.39 14.42
CA LEU A 323 -10.44 -12.25 13.85
C LEU A 323 -10.03 -11.23 14.91
N LYS A 324 -10.93 -10.86 15.82
CA LYS A 324 -10.62 -9.96 16.95
C LYS A 324 -9.53 -10.54 17.85
N THR A 325 -9.62 -11.84 18.18
CA THR A 325 -8.63 -12.49 19.04
C THR A 325 -7.25 -12.57 18.36
N VAL A 326 -7.21 -12.89 17.08
CA VAL A 326 -5.97 -12.93 16.29
C VAL A 326 -5.37 -11.52 16.16
N ALA A 327 -6.19 -10.51 15.88
CA ALA A 327 -5.76 -9.11 15.83
C ALA A 327 -5.13 -8.67 17.16
N ASP A 328 -5.77 -8.96 18.29
CA ASP A 328 -5.26 -8.64 19.62
C ASP A 328 -3.94 -9.35 19.90
N ARG A 329 -3.86 -10.66 19.62
CA ARG A 329 -2.65 -11.46 19.80
C ARG A 329 -1.45 -10.94 19.01
N LEU A 330 -1.67 -10.66 17.73
CA LEU A 330 -0.64 -10.11 16.87
C LEU A 330 -0.22 -8.72 17.37
N ALA A 331 -1.16 -7.85 17.74
CA ALA A 331 -0.86 -6.52 18.27
C ALA A 331 -0.02 -6.57 19.57
N HIS A 332 -0.29 -7.51 20.48
CA HIS A 332 0.48 -7.68 21.72
C HIS A 332 1.86 -8.31 21.49
N SER A 333 2.03 -9.06 20.39
CA SER A 333 3.30 -9.68 20.01
C SER A 333 4.30 -8.73 19.35
N LEU A 334 3.84 -7.51 19.01
CA LEU A 334 4.60 -6.50 18.27
C LEU A 334 5.16 -5.40 19.19
N ARG A 335 6.28 -4.81 18.78
CA ARG A 335 6.93 -3.73 19.55
C ARG A 335 6.34 -2.38 19.18
N ARG A 336 6.61 -1.34 19.98
CA ARG A 336 6.18 0.06 19.74
C ARG A 336 6.58 0.65 18.38
N GLY A 337 7.55 0.06 17.67
CA GLY A 337 7.98 0.50 16.34
C GLY A 337 7.38 -0.31 15.18
N ASP A 338 6.76 -1.45 15.47
CA ASP A 338 6.11 -2.29 14.47
C ASP A 338 4.67 -1.78 14.23
N THR A 339 4.11 -2.10 13.06
CA THR A 339 2.72 -1.76 12.73
C THR A 339 2.00 -3.00 12.24
N ILE A 340 0.76 -3.18 12.66
CA ILE A 340 -0.15 -4.17 12.09
C ILE A 340 -1.37 -3.47 11.51
N ALA A 341 -1.88 -3.99 10.41
CA ALA A 341 -3.09 -3.55 9.75
C ALA A 341 -3.91 -4.76 9.28
N ARG A 342 -5.20 -4.56 9.11
CA ARG A 342 -6.08 -5.53 8.44
C ARG A 342 -6.47 -4.99 7.07
N ILE A 343 -6.24 -5.78 6.02
CA ILE A 343 -6.48 -5.34 4.63
C ILE A 343 -7.91 -5.67 4.19
N GLY A 344 -8.43 -6.80 4.66
CA GLY A 344 -9.78 -7.26 4.38
C GLY A 344 -9.91 -8.75 4.71
N GLY A 345 -11.13 -9.25 4.93
CA GLY A 345 -11.36 -10.67 5.21
C GLY A 345 -10.52 -11.19 6.38
N ASP A 346 -9.73 -12.21 6.12
CA ASP A 346 -8.79 -12.90 7.02
C ASP A 346 -7.33 -12.48 6.85
N GLU A 347 -7.09 -11.37 6.15
CA GLU A 347 -5.75 -10.92 5.76
C GLU A 347 -5.24 -9.76 6.63
N PHE A 348 -4.02 -9.92 7.13
CA PHE A 348 -3.30 -8.96 7.95
C PHE A 348 -1.96 -8.61 7.30
N VAL A 349 -1.55 -7.35 7.43
CA VAL A 349 -0.21 -6.93 7.01
C VAL A 349 0.53 -6.31 8.19
N ILE A 350 1.78 -6.74 8.35
CA ILE A 350 2.62 -6.39 9.49
C ILE A 350 3.94 -5.79 8.98
N LEU A 351 4.28 -4.61 9.48
CA LEU A 351 5.56 -3.94 9.26
C LEU A 351 6.47 -4.25 10.44
N VAL A 352 7.56 -4.97 10.20
CA VAL A 352 8.51 -5.39 11.23
C VAL A 352 9.86 -4.74 10.98
N GLN A 353 10.41 -4.08 12.01
CA GLN A 353 11.76 -3.54 12.00
C GLN A 353 12.63 -4.36 12.97
N SER A 354 13.37 -5.34 12.43
CA SER A 354 14.18 -6.26 13.23
C SER A 354 15.46 -6.66 12.50
N ASP A 355 16.57 -6.76 13.23
CA ASP A 355 17.83 -7.30 12.72
C ASP A 355 17.75 -8.83 12.51
N ASN A 356 16.76 -9.49 13.13
CA ASN A 356 16.47 -10.91 12.95
C ASN A 356 14.96 -11.11 12.74
N PRO A 357 14.46 -10.95 11.50
CA PRO A 357 13.03 -10.93 11.24
C PRO A 357 12.38 -12.32 11.26
N GLU A 358 13.11 -13.39 10.93
CA GLU A 358 12.59 -14.77 10.90
C GLU A 358 12.08 -15.25 12.26
N ILE A 359 12.81 -14.91 13.35
CA ILE A 359 12.38 -15.22 14.72
C ILE A 359 11.04 -14.54 15.03
N VAL A 360 10.83 -13.33 14.50
CA VAL A 360 9.56 -12.61 14.68
C VAL A 360 8.45 -13.31 13.91
N TYR A 361 8.69 -13.77 12.68
CA TYR A 361 7.69 -14.48 11.88
C TYR A 361 7.23 -15.77 12.57
N GLN A 362 8.17 -16.58 13.06
CA GLN A 362 7.86 -17.81 13.80
C GLN A 362 7.04 -17.51 15.07
N ARG A 363 7.39 -16.45 15.81
CA ARG A 363 6.63 -16.02 16.98
C ARG A 363 5.20 -15.61 16.63
N LEU A 364 5.01 -14.86 15.55
CA LEU A 364 3.68 -14.45 15.09
C LEU A 364 2.82 -15.65 14.72
N LEU A 365 3.37 -16.61 13.95
CA LEU A 365 2.67 -17.84 13.59
C LEU A 365 2.30 -18.69 14.83
N ALA A 366 3.23 -18.82 15.77
CA ALA A 366 2.98 -19.56 17.01
C ALA A 366 1.89 -18.92 17.89
N GLU A 367 1.81 -17.59 17.91
CA GLU A 367 0.78 -16.87 18.65
C GLU A 367 -0.61 -17.05 18.01
N VAL A 368 -0.69 -17.01 16.67
CA VAL A 368 -1.94 -17.30 15.95
C VAL A 368 -2.43 -18.72 16.26
N GLY A 369 -1.52 -19.69 16.35
CA GLY A 369 -1.79 -21.10 16.66
C GLY A 369 -2.38 -21.40 18.04
N GLN A 370 -2.43 -20.42 18.96
CA GLN A 370 -2.99 -20.65 20.30
C GLN A 370 -4.52 -20.90 20.25
N PRO A 371 -5.10 -21.76 21.13
CA PRO A 371 -6.54 -22.02 21.14
C PRO A 371 -7.38 -20.75 21.37
N ILE A 372 -8.39 -20.51 20.55
CA ILE A 372 -9.30 -19.36 20.64
C ILE A 372 -10.63 -19.80 21.28
N PRO A 373 -11.07 -19.18 22.39
CA PRO A 373 -12.34 -19.52 23.01
C PRO A 373 -13.53 -18.98 22.19
N VAL A 374 -14.34 -19.86 21.63
CA VAL A 374 -15.56 -19.54 20.87
C VAL A 374 -16.74 -20.27 21.50
N ALA A 375 -17.67 -19.50 22.08
CA ALA A 375 -18.76 -20.01 22.93
C ALA A 375 -18.23 -20.97 24.01
N ASP A 376 -18.70 -22.24 24.01
CA ASP A 376 -18.31 -23.30 24.96
C ASP A 376 -17.19 -24.21 24.43
N THR A 377 -16.55 -23.84 23.32
CA THR A 377 -15.51 -24.65 22.66
C THR A 377 -14.23 -23.86 22.40
N PHE A 378 -13.16 -24.58 22.02
CA PHE A 378 -11.90 -23.98 21.59
C PHE A 378 -11.64 -24.34 20.14
N ILE A 379 -11.33 -23.34 19.32
CA ILE A 379 -10.88 -23.54 17.94
C ILE A 379 -9.38 -23.25 17.83
N THR A 380 -8.67 -24.02 17.01
CA THR A 380 -7.26 -23.77 16.67
C THR A 380 -7.15 -23.38 15.21
N VAL A 381 -6.51 -22.24 14.94
CA VAL A 381 -6.30 -21.74 13.59
C VAL A 381 -4.82 -21.69 13.27
N THR A 382 -4.46 -21.89 12.00
CA THR A 382 -3.10 -21.69 11.50
C THR A 382 -3.07 -20.49 10.58
N ALA A 383 -1.87 -20.01 10.24
CA ALA A 383 -1.73 -18.94 9.28
C ALA A 383 -0.55 -19.17 8.34
N SER A 384 -0.68 -18.67 7.12
CA SER A 384 0.40 -18.62 6.14
C SER A 384 0.95 -17.20 6.06
N LEU A 385 2.28 -17.03 6.12
CA LEU A 385 2.94 -15.73 6.10
C LEU A 385 3.88 -15.59 4.89
N GLY A 386 3.83 -14.46 4.22
CA GLY A 386 4.79 -14.06 3.20
C GLY A 386 5.51 -12.79 3.60
N ALA A 387 6.80 -12.69 3.36
CA ALA A 387 7.58 -11.51 3.75
C ALA A 387 8.38 -10.95 2.58
N ALA A 388 8.26 -9.64 2.30
CA ALA A 388 9.16 -8.90 1.43
C ALA A 388 10.08 -8.02 2.28
N ILE A 389 11.39 -8.00 1.97
CA ILE A 389 12.40 -7.33 2.79
C ILE A 389 12.98 -6.14 2.02
N TYR A 390 12.79 -4.94 2.55
CA TYR A 390 13.46 -3.73 2.08
C TYR A 390 14.79 -3.55 2.83
N PRO A 391 15.91 -3.19 2.16
CA PRO A 391 16.01 -2.73 0.77
C PRO A 391 16.31 -3.80 -0.28
N ASP A 392 16.37 -5.09 0.07
CA ASP A 392 16.67 -6.18 -0.88
C ASP A 392 15.64 -6.23 -2.03
N ASP A 393 14.38 -5.99 -1.68
CA ASP A 393 13.30 -5.62 -2.57
C ASP A 393 13.10 -4.10 -2.55
N ASN A 394 13.65 -3.40 -3.54
CA ASN A 394 13.65 -1.93 -3.61
C ASN A 394 12.44 -1.36 -4.39
N THR A 395 11.29 -2.01 -4.32
CA THR A 395 10.06 -1.53 -4.96
C THR A 395 9.35 -0.47 -4.11
N ASP A 396 8.25 0.09 -4.65
CA ASP A 396 7.40 1.00 -3.91
C ASP A 396 6.55 0.27 -2.85
N ALA A 397 5.81 1.02 -2.03
CA ALA A 397 5.02 0.46 -0.94
C ALA A 397 4.01 -0.60 -1.43
N GLU A 398 3.36 -0.34 -2.56
CA GLU A 398 2.43 -1.27 -3.19
C GLU A 398 3.14 -2.51 -3.76
N GLY A 399 4.31 -2.33 -4.38
CA GLY A 399 5.18 -3.42 -4.82
C GLY A 399 5.56 -4.37 -3.69
N LEU A 400 6.03 -3.84 -2.56
CA LEU A 400 6.40 -4.62 -1.37
C LEU A 400 5.21 -5.40 -0.78
N ILE A 401 4.03 -4.79 -0.69
CA ILE A 401 2.82 -5.48 -0.22
C ILE A 401 2.46 -6.63 -1.17
N ARG A 402 2.49 -6.38 -2.48
CA ARG A 402 2.20 -7.40 -3.50
C ARG A 402 3.21 -8.55 -3.48
N HIS A 403 4.49 -8.26 -3.31
CA HIS A 403 5.53 -9.29 -3.23
C HIS A 403 5.41 -10.12 -1.95
N ALA A 404 5.04 -9.50 -0.82
CA ALA A 404 4.72 -10.21 0.41
C ALA A 404 3.48 -11.11 0.25
N ASP A 405 2.44 -10.67 -0.46
CA ASP A 405 1.26 -11.48 -0.80
C ASP A 405 1.63 -12.69 -1.69
N GLN A 406 2.46 -12.49 -2.72
CA GLN A 406 2.98 -13.59 -3.55
C GLN A 406 3.76 -14.62 -2.74
N ALA A 407 4.61 -14.17 -1.82
CA ALA A 407 5.34 -15.07 -0.93
C ALA A 407 4.39 -15.83 0.02
N MET A 408 3.31 -15.20 0.49
CA MET A 408 2.31 -15.83 1.34
C MET A 408 1.57 -16.93 0.57
N TYR A 409 1.24 -16.69 -0.70
CA TYR A 409 0.66 -17.71 -1.57
C TYR A 409 1.60 -18.92 -1.75
N ALA A 410 2.90 -18.68 -1.97
CA ALA A 410 3.89 -19.76 -2.05
C ALA A 410 4.03 -20.54 -0.72
N ALA A 411 3.86 -19.88 0.42
CA ALA A 411 3.79 -20.55 1.72
C ALA A 411 2.57 -21.49 1.83
N LYS A 412 1.43 -21.09 1.27
CA LYS A 412 0.21 -21.94 1.18
C LYS A 412 0.44 -23.17 0.31
N GLU A 413 1.06 -23.01 -0.87
CA GLU A 413 1.35 -24.14 -1.78
C GLU A 413 2.33 -25.15 -1.16
N LYS A 414 3.31 -24.68 -0.40
CA LYS A 414 4.32 -25.51 0.26
C LYS A 414 3.83 -26.25 1.52
N GLY A 415 2.55 -26.11 1.91
CA GLY A 415 1.97 -26.88 3.02
C GLY A 415 1.23 -26.10 4.10
N ARG A 416 1.07 -24.76 3.97
CA ARG A 416 0.41 -23.87 4.97
C ARG A 416 1.14 -23.84 6.33
N ASN A 417 0.66 -23.02 7.28
CA ASN A 417 1.25 -22.89 8.62
C ASN A 417 2.77 -22.63 8.65
N GLN A 418 3.27 -21.84 7.71
CA GLN A 418 4.68 -21.51 7.58
C GLN A 418 4.86 -20.13 6.98
N PHE A 419 6.11 -19.64 6.99
CA PHE A 419 6.45 -18.41 6.30
C PHE A 419 7.28 -18.68 5.03
N HIS A 420 7.20 -17.77 4.08
CA HIS A 420 8.10 -17.72 2.93
C HIS A 420 8.58 -16.29 2.72
N ILE A 421 9.86 -16.13 2.42
CA ILE A 421 10.46 -14.83 2.11
C ILE A 421 10.45 -14.68 0.59
N PHE A 422 9.97 -13.53 0.12
CA PHE A 422 10.01 -13.15 -1.27
C PHE A 422 11.47 -12.94 -1.68
N ASP A 423 11.92 -13.74 -2.65
CA ASP A 423 13.19 -13.53 -3.32
C ASP A 423 12.92 -12.93 -4.72
N PRO A 424 13.30 -11.66 -4.98
CA PRO A 424 13.16 -11.03 -6.28
C PRO A 424 13.81 -11.83 -7.44
N GLY A 425 14.83 -12.65 -7.15
CA GLY A 425 15.49 -13.52 -8.11
C GLY A 425 14.67 -14.77 -8.49
N GLU A 426 13.93 -15.36 -7.55
CA GLU A 426 13.11 -16.55 -7.82
C GLU A 426 11.89 -16.24 -8.69
N ASP A 427 11.28 -15.06 -8.56
CA ASP A 427 10.04 -14.74 -9.28
C ASP A 427 10.25 -14.43 -10.78
N ALA A 428 11.41 -13.86 -11.13
CA ALA A 428 11.84 -13.74 -12.52
C ALA A 428 12.09 -15.12 -13.15
N PHE A 429 12.74 -16.03 -12.42
CA PHE A 429 12.99 -17.39 -12.85
C PHE A 429 11.70 -18.19 -13.02
N ARG A 430 10.73 -18.08 -12.10
CA ARG A 430 9.42 -18.74 -12.21
C ARG A 430 8.62 -18.23 -13.40
N ARG A 431 8.62 -16.91 -13.65
CA ARG A 431 7.98 -16.33 -14.85
C ARG A 431 8.64 -16.78 -16.14
N GLN A 432 9.98 -16.77 -16.19
CA GLN A 432 10.73 -17.26 -17.34
C GLN A 432 10.45 -18.75 -17.59
N ARG A 433 10.48 -19.58 -16.55
CA ARG A 433 10.18 -21.01 -16.64
C ARG A 433 8.75 -21.27 -17.13
N ARG A 434 7.76 -20.52 -16.64
CA ARG A 434 6.37 -20.64 -17.12
C ARG A 434 6.26 -20.29 -18.61
N ASN A 435 6.90 -19.23 -19.05
CA ASN A 435 6.91 -18.84 -20.48
C ASN A 435 7.60 -19.91 -21.34
N GLN A 436 8.74 -20.42 -20.89
CA GLN A 436 9.47 -21.50 -21.57
C GLN A 436 8.62 -22.77 -21.68
N LEU A 437 7.88 -23.15 -20.64
CA LEU A 437 6.98 -24.31 -20.70
C LEU A 437 5.88 -24.13 -21.75
N VAL A 438 5.30 -22.92 -21.87
CA VAL A 438 4.31 -22.64 -22.93
C VAL A 438 4.94 -22.75 -24.32
N GLU A 439 6.14 -22.20 -24.52
CA GLU A 439 6.87 -22.29 -25.78
C GLU A 439 7.18 -23.76 -26.16
N ILE A 440 7.65 -24.57 -25.20
CA ILE A 440 8.00 -25.98 -25.42
C ILE A 440 6.73 -26.81 -25.73
N GLY A 441 5.62 -26.53 -25.05
CA GLY A 441 4.33 -27.16 -25.36
C GLY A 441 3.90 -26.87 -26.81
N ASN A 442 4.00 -25.62 -27.25
CA ASN A 442 3.71 -25.24 -28.63
C ASN A 442 4.71 -25.88 -29.63
N ALA A 443 5.99 -25.92 -29.30
CA ALA A 443 7.04 -26.50 -30.14
C ALA A 443 6.82 -27.99 -30.42
N LEU A 444 6.30 -28.73 -29.43
CA LEU A 444 5.90 -30.14 -29.59
C LEU A 444 4.75 -30.30 -30.60
N GLU A 445 3.79 -29.39 -30.62
CA GLU A 445 2.65 -29.41 -31.56
C GLU A 445 3.04 -29.00 -32.99
N HIS A 446 4.04 -28.12 -33.12
CA HIS A 446 4.46 -27.54 -34.41
C HIS A 446 5.65 -28.26 -35.06
N ASN A 447 6.09 -29.41 -34.52
CA ASN A 447 7.26 -30.18 -35.00
C ASN A 447 8.55 -29.33 -35.07
N GLU A 448 8.81 -28.52 -34.05
CA GLU A 448 10.00 -27.68 -33.98
C GLU A 448 11.21 -28.40 -33.37
N PHE A 449 11.04 -29.61 -32.85
CA PHE A 449 12.13 -30.42 -32.33
C PHE A 449 12.72 -31.33 -33.42
N GLU A 450 14.02 -31.59 -33.33
CA GLU A 450 14.72 -32.56 -34.19
C GLU A 450 15.78 -33.33 -33.37
N LEU A 451 16.22 -34.48 -33.89
CA LEU A 451 17.27 -35.28 -33.26
C LEU A 451 18.59 -35.13 -34.00
N TYR A 452 19.65 -34.88 -33.23
CA TYR A 452 21.03 -34.99 -33.68
C TYR A 452 21.61 -36.29 -33.13
N PHE A 453 22.54 -36.86 -33.86
CA PHE A 453 23.12 -38.17 -33.56
C PHE A 453 24.62 -38.01 -33.36
N GLN A 454 25.13 -38.45 -32.21
CA GLN A 454 26.56 -38.43 -31.92
C GLN A 454 27.13 -39.85 -31.92
N PRO A 455 28.17 -40.15 -32.71
CA PRO A 455 28.70 -41.50 -32.82
C PRO A 455 29.43 -41.94 -31.56
N GLN A 456 29.22 -43.21 -31.21
CA GLN A 456 29.93 -43.95 -30.17
C GLN A 456 30.86 -44.94 -30.84
N VAL A 457 32.15 -44.89 -30.54
CA VAL A 457 33.18 -45.65 -31.27
C VAL A 457 34.00 -46.51 -30.31
N ARG A 458 34.29 -47.73 -30.74
CA ARG A 458 35.29 -48.60 -30.12
C ARG A 458 36.66 -48.26 -30.68
N LEU A 459 37.55 -47.77 -29.82
CA LEU A 459 38.88 -47.30 -30.22
C LEU A 459 39.79 -48.41 -30.74
N ALA A 460 39.63 -49.65 -30.24
CA ALA A 460 40.50 -50.77 -30.58
C ALA A 460 40.49 -51.12 -32.08
N ASP A 461 39.35 -50.99 -32.74
CA ASP A 461 39.15 -51.32 -34.16
C ASP A 461 38.47 -50.20 -34.96
N CYS A 462 38.30 -49.03 -34.34
CA CYS A 462 37.60 -47.86 -34.90
C CYS A 462 36.17 -48.18 -35.38
N GLN A 463 35.52 -49.22 -34.84
CA GLN A 463 34.14 -49.54 -35.21
C GLN A 463 33.14 -48.61 -34.50
N VAL A 464 32.17 -48.11 -35.26
CA VAL A 464 31.00 -47.40 -34.71
C VAL A 464 30.09 -48.44 -34.06
N VAL A 465 29.84 -48.29 -32.77
CA VAL A 465 29.01 -49.19 -31.96
C VAL A 465 27.56 -48.73 -31.94
N GLY A 466 27.33 -47.43 -32.02
CA GLY A 466 25.99 -46.83 -32.03
C GLY A 466 26.06 -45.32 -32.13
N PHE A 467 24.90 -44.68 -31.97
CA PHE A 467 24.75 -43.24 -31.91
C PHE A 467 23.89 -42.82 -30.73
N GLU A 468 24.28 -41.77 -30.02
CA GLU A 468 23.40 -41.15 -29.03
C GLU A 468 22.45 -40.15 -29.71
N ALA A 469 21.15 -40.30 -29.47
CA ALA A 469 20.12 -39.37 -29.92
C ALA A 469 20.00 -38.18 -28.96
N LEU A 470 20.32 -37.01 -29.48
CA LEU A 470 20.38 -35.76 -28.75
C LEU A 470 19.35 -34.77 -29.31
N ILE A 471 18.33 -34.47 -28.53
CA ILE A 471 17.28 -33.53 -28.92
C ILE A 471 17.84 -32.12 -29.19
N ARG A 472 17.30 -31.44 -30.19
CA ARG A 472 17.53 -30.03 -30.50
C ARG A 472 16.20 -29.34 -30.74
N TRP A 473 16.14 -28.04 -30.46
CA TRP A 473 14.94 -27.24 -30.70
C TRP A 473 15.23 -26.15 -31.73
N ASN A 474 14.54 -26.22 -32.87
CA ASN A 474 14.54 -25.18 -33.90
C ASN A 474 13.59 -24.04 -33.52
N HIS A 475 14.03 -23.22 -32.57
CA HIS A 475 13.21 -22.13 -32.06
C HIS A 475 13.04 -21.03 -33.13
N PRO A 476 11.80 -20.56 -33.43
CA PRO A 476 11.54 -19.59 -34.50
C PRO A 476 12.35 -18.27 -34.40
N ALA A 477 12.50 -17.74 -33.19
CA ALA A 477 13.28 -16.53 -32.94
C ALA A 477 14.78 -16.75 -32.61
N ARG A 478 15.14 -17.86 -31.95
CA ARG A 478 16.49 -18.10 -31.41
C ARG A 478 17.35 -19.00 -32.29
N GLY A 479 16.77 -19.68 -33.27
CA GLY A 479 17.45 -20.70 -34.06
C GLY A 479 17.65 -22.00 -33.28
N LEU A 480 18.67 -22.77 -33.67
CA LEU A 480 18.95 -24.07 -33.08
C LEU A 480 19.40 -23.94 -31.62
N THR A 481 18.61 -24.47 -30.71
CA THR A 481 18.78 -24.38 -29.26
C THR A 481 19.19 -25.74 -28.69
N THR A 482 20.13 -25.76 -27.75
CA THR A 482 20.65 -27.00 -27.13
C THR A 482 19.82 -27.44 -25.92
N PRO A 483 19.84 -28.74 -25.54
CA PRO A 483 19.09 -29.26 -24.39
C PRO A 483 19.31 -28.50 -23.08
N GLY A 484 20.55 -28.06 -22.81
CA GLY A 484 20.88 -27.34 -21.59
C GLY A 484 20.15 -26.01 -21.41
N GLU A 485 19.59 -25.43 -22.48
CA GLU A 485 18.85 -24.16 -22.41
C GLU A 485 17.34 -24.35 -22.16
N PHE A 486 16.78 -25.54 -22.39
CA PHE A 486 15.33 -25.77 -22.29
C PHE A 486 14.93 -26.97 -21.44
N LEU A 487 15.73 -28.03 -21.32
CA LEU A 487 15.43 -29.19 -20.47
C LEU A 487 15.27 -28.83 -18.98
N PRO A 488 16.08 -27.92 -18.38
CA PRO A 488 15.86 -27.50 -16.99
C PRO A 488 14.48 -26.88 -16.72
N ALA A 489 13.85 -26.30 -17.74
CA ALA A 489 12.49 -25.77 -17.61
C ALA A 489 11.45 -26.89 -17.57
N VAL A 490 11.68 -27.96 -18.35
CA VAL A 490 10.79 -29.12 -18.54
C VAL A 490 10.85 -30.09 -17.38
N GLU A 491 11.99 -30.20 -16.71
CA GLU A 491 12.19 -31.07 -15.55
C GLU A 491 11.09 -30.86 -14.50
N ASN A 492 10.50 -31.94 -13.98
CA ASN A 492 9.39 -31.93 -13.03
C ASN A 492 8.13 -31.19 -13.53
N SER A 493 7.93 -31.09 -14.85
CA SER A 493 6.74 -30.50 -15.46
C SER A 493 5.86 -31.55 -16.15
N HIS A 494 4.64 -31.16 -16.49
CA HIS A 494 3.71 -32.00 -17.25
C HIS A 494 4.17 -32.30 -18.69
N LEU A 495 5.20 -31.61 -19.20
CA LEU A 495 5.73 -31.79 -20.55
C LEU A 495 6.88 -32.80 -20.64
N GLU A 496 7.42 -33.25 -19.51
CA GLU A 496 8.57 -34.15 -19.49
C GLU A 496 8.27 -35.52 -20.12
N VAL A 497 7.15 -36.12 -19.75
CA VAL A 497 6.68 -37.40 -20.31
C VAL A 497 6.32 -37.27 -21.81
N PRO A 498 5.52 -36.26 -22.23
CA PRO A 498 5.27 -36.02 -23.66
C PRO A 498 6.54 -35.82 -24.49
N LEU A 499 7.50 -35.03 -24.00
CA LEU A 499 8.77 -34.77 -24.70
C LEU A 499 9.61 -36.05 -24.82
N GLY A 500 9.75 -36.81 -23.74
CA GLY A 500 10.46 -38.09 -23.77
C GLY A 500 9.79 -39.11 -24.70
N SER A 501 8.46 -39.15 -24.74
CA SER A 501 7.70 -39.97 -25.68
C SER A 501 7.91 -39.56 -27.14
N TRP A 502 8.07 -38.26 -27.41
CA TRP A 502 8.38 -37.74 -28.74
C TRP A 502 9.80 -38.15 -29.17
N VAL A 503 10.81 -38.00 -28.30
CA VAL A 503 12.21 -38.40 -28.59
C VAL A 503 12.28 -39.89 -28.92
N LEU A 504 11.63 -40.74 -28.13
CA LEU A 504 11.60 -42.18 -28.34
C LEU A 504 11.01 -42.54 -29.72
N LYS A 505 9.87 -41.91 -30.07
CA LYS A 505 9.21 -42.11 -31.37
C LYS A 505 10.11 -41.74 -32.52
N GLU A 506 10.69 -40.54 -32.46
CA GLU A 506 11.51 -40.01 -33.55
C GLU A 506 12.80 -40.82 -33.74
N ALA A 507 13.42 -41.28 -32.64
CA ALA A 507 14.61 -42.13 -32.71
C ALA A 507 14.31 -43.48 -33.40
N ILE A 508 13.23 -44.16 -33.00
CA ILE A 508 12.81 -45.43 -33.61
C ILE A 508 12.37 -45.23 -35.07
N HIS A 509 11.71 -44.12 -35.37
CA HIS A 509 11.37 -43.76 -36.75
C HIS A 509 12.64 -43.60 -37.60
N GLN A 510 13.63 -42.88 -37.09
CA GLN A 510 14.90 -42.67 -37.79
C GLN A 510 15.69 -43.97 -37.97
N MET A 511 15.66 -44.89 -37.00
CA MET A 511 16.25 -46.23 -37.13
C MET A 511 15.61 -47.03 -38.27
N ASN A 512 14.28 -46.96 -38.44
CA ASN A 512 13.61 -47.60 -39.57
C ASN A 512 14.10 -47.05 -40.91
N LEU A 513 14.26 -45.73 -41.03
CA LEU A 513 14.77 -45.10 -42.26
C LEU A 513 16.20 -45.56 -42.59
N TRP A 514 17.06 -45.76 -41.59
CA TRP A 514 18.38 -46.32 -41.81
C TRP A 514 18.35 -47.80 -42.19
N ASN A 515 17.45 -48.58 -41.58
CA ASN A 515 17.23 -49.98 -41.95
C ASN A 515 16.76 -50.12 -43.41
N GLU A 516 15.86 -49.25 -43.87
CA GLU A 516 15.42 -49.17 -45.27
C GLU A 516 16.57 -48.81 -46.22
N ALA A 517 17.50 -47.96 -45.76
CA ALA A 517 18.73 -47.63 -46.48
C ALA A 517 19.81 -48.73 -46.42
N GLY A 518 19.54 -49.85 -45.74
CA GLY A 518 20.42 -51.02 -45.63
C GLY A 518 21.46 -50.95 -44.51
N GLU A 519 21.35 -49.99 -43.59
CA GLU A 519 22.27 -49.81 -42.46
C GLU A 519 21.54 -50.01 -41.13
N GLN A 520 21.95 -51.03 -40.38
CA GLN A 520 21.37 -51.32 -39.07
C GLN A 520 22.19 -50.66 -37.98
N LEU A 521 21.77 -49.48 -37.54
CA LEU A 521 22.50 -48.65 -36.58
C LEU A 521 21.85 -48.69 -35.19
N ALA A 522 22.65 -48.93 -34.16
CA ALA A 522 22.19 -48.85 -32.78
C ALA A 522 22.03 -47.40 -32.32
N VAL A 523 21.00 -47.13 -31.52
CA VAL A 523 20.68 -45.80 -31.00
C VAL A 523 20.48 -45.84 -29.49
N SER A 524 21.18 -44.92 -28.82
CA SER A 524 21.03 -44.59 -27.41
C SER A 524 20.03 -43.46 -27.23
N ILE A 525 19.09 -43.62 -26.29
CA ILE A 525 18.00 -42.66 -26.03
C ILE A 525 17.93 -42.34 -24.54
N ASN A 526 18.10 -41.06 -24.21
CA ASN A 526 17.95 -40.53 -22.85
C ASN A 526 16.50 -40.56 -22.35
N ILE A 527 16.29 -41.11 -21.14
CA ILE A 527 14.97 -41.19 -20.50
C ILE A 527 15.04 -40.58 -19.08
N GLY A 528 14.26 -39.52 -18.86
CA GLY A 528 14.12 -38.88 -17.54
C GLY A 528 13.36 -39.73 -16.51
N ALA A 529 13.59 -39.46 -15.22
CA ALA A 529 13.00 -40.19 -14.10
C ALA A 529 11.47 -40.30 -14.14
N PRO A 530 10.71 -39.20 -14.30
CA PRO A 530 9.25 -39.25 -14.34
C PRO A 530 8.72 -40.08 -15.51
N HIS A 531 9.42 -40.09 -16.65
CA HIS A 531 9.03 -40.88 -17.81
C HIS A 531 9.29 -42.37 -17.60
N LEU A 532 10.47 -42.74 -17.07
CA LEU A 532 10.78 -44.13 -16.73
C LEU A 532 9.82 -44.69 -15.68
N MET A 533 9.49 -43.87 -14.67
CA MET A 533 8.60 -44.28 -13.58
C MET A 533 7.13 -44.25 -13.97
N ASP A 534 6.74 -43.69 -15.12
CA ASP A 534 5.34 -43.68 -15.53
C ASP A 534 4.78 -45.11 -15.66
N ARG A 535 3.56 -45.33 -15.13
CA ARG A 535 2.98 -46.68 -15.08
C ARG A 535 2.67 -47.24 -16.47
N SER A 536 2.49 -46.37 -17.46
CA SER A 536 2.18 -46.76 -18.83
C SER A 536 3.42 -46.91 -19.71
N PHE A 537 4.60 -46.49 -19.25
CA PHE A 537 5.84 -46.45 -20.04
C PHE A 537 6.15 -47.79 -20.74
N VAL A 538 6.26 -48.88 -19.99
CA VAL A 538 6.60 -50.20 -20.55
C VAL A 538 5.56 -50.67 -21.58
N HIS A 539 4.27 -50.47 -21.28
CA HIS A 539 3.20 -50.90 -22.18
C HIS A 539 3.16 -50.06 -23.46
N TYR A 540 3.42 -48.76 -23.34
CA TYR A 540 3.53 -47.84 -24.46
C TYR A 540 4.72 -48.20 -25.36
N LEU A 541 5.89 -48.43 -24.77
CA LEU A 541 7.10 -48.85 -25.47
C LEU A 541 6.90 -50.18 -26.21
N GLU A 542 6.35 -51.19 -25.53
CA GLU A 542 6.02 -52.49 -26.13
C GLU A 542 5.07 -52.34 -27.32
N SER A 543 3.99 -51.58 -27.15
CA SER A 543 3.01 -51.34 -28.22
C SER A 543 3.64 -50.62 -29.41
N TYR A 544 4.54 -49.68 -29.15
CA TYR A 544 5.20 -48.92 -30.21
C TYR A 544 6.21 -49.78 -30.98
N LEU A 545 7.01 -50.60 -30.29
CA LEU A 545 7.93 -51.54 -30.93
C LEU A 545 7.19 -52.58 -31.80
N GLN A 546 6.02 -53.05 -31.35
CA GLN A 546 5.18 -53.96 -32.15
C GLN A 546 4.71 -53.36 -33.48
N CYS A 547 4.56 -52.03 -33.55
CA CYS A 547 4.24 -51.31 -34.79
C CYS A 547 5.44 -51.17 -35.74
N HIS A 548 6.66 -51.47 -35.26
CA HIS A 548 7.92 -51.33 -36.00
C HIS A 548 8.75 -52.63 -35.95
N PRO A 549 8.25 -53.75 -36.52
CA PRO A 549 8.88 -55.06 -36.41
C PRO A 549 10.25 -55.15 -37.10
N GLU A 550 10.57 -54.19 -37.97
CA GLU A 550 11.84 -54.08 -38.68
C GLU A 550 13.00 -53.62 -37.77
N VAL A 551 12.69 -52.99 -36.63
CA VAL A 551 13.69 -52.53 -35.66
C VAL A 551 13.99 -53.65 -34.67
N ASN A 552 15.24 -54.09 -34.60
CA ASN A 552 15.67 -55.01 -33.57
C ASN A 552 15.75 -54.27 -32.22
N PRO A 553 14.99 -54.66 -31.18
CA PRO A 553 15.04 -54.00 -29.87
C PRO A 553 16.44 -53.98 -29.23
N GLU A 554 17.31 -54.95 -29.55
CA GLU A 554 18.69 -55.00 -29.05
C GLU A 554 19.55 -53.83 -29.53
N GLN A 555 19.12 -53.13 -30.57
CA GLN A 555 19.78 -51.94 -31.10
C GLN A 555 19.36 -50.66 -30.38
N ILE A 556 18.38 -50.73 -29.48
CA ILE A 556 17.93 -49.58 -28.70
C ILE A 556 18.54 -49.68 -27.31
N THR A 557 19.29 -48.65 -26.93
CA THR A 557 19.82 -48.49 -25.57
C THR A 557 19.07 -47.37 -24.87
N LEU A 558 18.47 -47.66 -23.71
CA LEU A 558 17.89 -46.63 -22.86
C LEU A 558 18.94 -46.11 -21.88
N GLU A 559 19.18 -44.81 -21.92
CA GLU A 559 20.12 -44.12 -21.02
C GLU A 559 19.33 -43.49 -19.87
N VAL A 560 19.72 -43.85 -18.65
CA VAL A 560 19.07 -43.41 -17.41
C VAL A 560 20.11 -42.80 -16.49
N LEU A 561 19.83 -41.62 -15.95
CA LEU A 561 20.74 -40.93 -15.02
C LEU A 561 20.92 -41.73 -13.73
N GLU A 562 22.13 -41.69 -13.15
CA GLU A 562 22.41 -42.30 -11.84
C GLU A 562 21.40 -41.86 -10.77
N SER A 563 21.09 -40.56 -10.71
CA SER A 563 20.15 -39.95 -9.76
C SER A 563 18.71 -40.53 -9.85
N THR A 564 18.26 -40.86 -11.06
CA THR A 564 16.93 -41.44 -11.32
C THR A 564 16.75 -42.78 -10.63
N ALA A 565 17.82 -43.58 -10.56
CA ALA A 565 17.78 -44.89 -9.93
C ALA A 565 17.77 -44.81 -8.39
N LEU A 566 18.09 -43.66 -7.79
CA LEU A 566 18.18 -43.46 -6.34
C LEU A 566 16.83 -43.26 -5.65
N GLU A 567 15.85 -42.68 -6.34
CA GLU A 567 14.58 -42.27 -5.73
C GLU A 567 13.67 -43.45 -5.35
N ASP A 568 13.59 -44.47 -6.21
CA ASP A 568 12.82 -45.71 -5.97
C ASP A 568 13.45 -46.90 -6.70
N ILE A 569 14.50 -47.46 -6.10
CA ILE A 569 15.35 -48.53 -6.66
C ILE A 569 14.54 -49.75 -7.07
N GLN A 570 13.58 -50.17 -6.24
CA GLN A 570 12.83 -51.40 -6.48
C GLN A 570 11.90 -51.25 -7.69
N ARG A 571 11.32 -50.06 -7.87
CA ARG A 571 10.50 -49.76 -9.04
C ARG A 571 11.36 -49.62 -10.29
N ALA A 572 12.49 -48.92 -10.21
CA ALA A 572 13.44 -48.78 -11.31
C ALA A 572 13.93 -50.14 -11.81
N GLU A 573 14.36 -51.01 -10.89
CA GLU A 573 14.78 -52.39 -11.19
C GLU A 573 13.70 -53.15 -11.96
N ASN A 574 12.45 -53.09 -11.47
CA ASN A 574 11.32 -53.79 -12.11
C ASN A 574 10.98 -53.26 -13.51
N VAL A 575 11.08 -51.94 -13.74
CA VAL A 575 10.82 -51.34 -15.05
C VAL A 575 11.94 -51.67 -16.03
N LEU A 576 13.20 -51.52 -15.61
CA LEU A 576 14.36 -51.81 -16.44
C LEU A 576 14.46 -53.30 -16.79
N ALA A 577 14.16 -54.19 -15.84
CA ALA A 577 14.09 -55.63 -16.11
C ALA A 577 13.04 -55.95 -17.18
N LYS A 578 11.88 -55.29 -17.15
CA LYS A 578 10.86 -55.45 -18.21
C LYS A 578 11.35 -54.92 -19.55
N CYS A 579 12.06 -53.80 -19.59
CA CYS A 579 12.64 -53.29 -20.83
C CYS A 579 13.66 -54.28 -21.40
N GLN A 580 14.49 -54.91 -20.57
CA GLN A 580 15.38 -55.98 -21.02
C GLN A 580 14.65 -57.22 -21.52
N THR A 581 13.50 -57.60 -20.92
CA THR A 581 12.69 -58.72 -21.46
C THR A 581 12.09 -58.43 -22.83
N LEU A 582 11.94 -57.15 -23.19
CA LEU A 582 11.56 -56.72 -24.54
C LEU A 582 12.76 -56.71 -25.51
N GLY A 583 13.97 -56.97 -25.02
CA GLY A 583 15.21 -57.02 -25.81
C GLY A 583 16.05 -55.74 -25.78
N LEU A 584 15.60 -54.67 -25.10
CA LEU A 584 16.34 -53.40 -25.05
C LEU A 584 17.60 -53.50 -24.17
N GLN A 585 18.61 -52.73 -24.53
CA GLN A 585 19.77 -52.49 -23.68
C GLN A 585 19.51 -51.32 -22.73
N VAL A 586 20.20 -51.29 -21.59
CA VAL A 586 20.12 -50.20 -20.61
C VAL A 586 21.53 -49.72 -20.29
N ALA A 587 21.76 -48.42 -20.36
CA ALA A 587 23.00 -47.79 -19.94
C ALA A 587 22.73 -46.85 -18.76
N LEU A 588 23.65 -46.84 -17.79
CA LEU A 588 23.62 -45.93 -16.66
C LEU A 588 24.48 -44.71 -16.99
N ASP A 589 23.87 -43.53 -16.98
CA ASP A 589 24.45 -42.27 -17.41
C ASP A 589 24.86 -41.35 -16.24
N ASP A 590 25.72 -40.36 -16.52
CA ASP A 590 26.32 -39.40 -15.58
C ASP A 590 27.00 -40.07 -14.36
N PHE A 591 27.55 -41.27 -14.53
CA PHE A 591 28.03 -42.08 -13.42
C PHE A 591 29.25 -41.46 -12.72
N GLY A 592 29.14 -41.23 -11.40
CA GLY A 592 30.21 -40.66 -10.57
C GLY A 592 29.96 -39.22 -10.13
N THR A 593 28.93 -38.55 -10.68
CA THR A 593 28.52 -37.20 -10.26
C THR A 593 27.66 -37.20 -8.98
N GLY A 594 27.09 -38.36 -8.61
CA GLY A 594 26.26 -38.55 -7.43
C GLY A 594 26.91 -39.40 -6.32
N PHE A 595 26.08 -39.89 -5.38
CA PHE A 595 26.53 -40.85 -4.36
C PHE A 595 26.69 -42.24 -5.01
N SER A 596 27.89 -42.56 -5.49
CA SER A 596 28.20 -43.85 -6.11
C SER A 596 27.98 -45.01 -5.13
N SER A 597 26.77 -45.60 -5.10
CA SER A 597 26.52 -46.81 -4.33
C SER A 597 26.82 -48.02 -5.17
N LEU A 598 27.85 -48.76 -4.78
CA LEU A 598 28.15 -50.12 -5.23
C LEU A 598 26.92 -51.06 -5.21
N THR A 599 25.93 -50.74 -4.39
CA THR A 599 24.66 -51.44 -4.32
C THR A 599 23.90 -51.35 -5.66
N TYR A 600 23.88 -50.19 -6.32
CA TYR A 600 23.11 -49.95 -7.55
C TYR A 600 23.66 -50.74 -8.73
N LEU A 601 24.99 -50.73 -8.89
CA LEU A 601 25.66 -51.51 -9.92
C LEU A 601 25.43 -53.02 -9.79
N ARG A 602 25.17 -53.48 -8.57
CA ARG A 602 24.89 -54.90 -8.31
C ARG A 602 23.44 -55.29 -8.60
N THR A 603 22.48 -54.42 -8.29
CA THR A 603 21.04 -54.76 -8.34
C THR A 603 20.39 -54.37 -9.65
N LEU A 604 20.83 -53.30 -10.30
CA LEU A 604 20.18 -52.81 -11.51
C LEU A 604 20.56 -53.65 -12.74
N PRO A 605 19.58 -54.03 -13.57
CA PRO A 605 19.84 -54.75 -14.81
C PRO A 605 20.35 -53.78 -15.89
N ILE A 606 21.62 -53.39 -15.78
CA ILE A 606 22.30 -52.50 -16.73
C ILE A 606 23.28 -53.26 -17.62
N ASN A 607 23.50 -52.77 -18.84
CA ASN A 607 24.38 -53.35 -19.86
C ASN A 607 25.66 -52.54 -20.06
N MET A 608 25.64 -51.23 -19.74
CA MET A 608 26.76 -50.32 -19.94
C MET A 608 26.76 -49.22 -18.87
N ILE A 609 27.95 -48.68 -18.58
CA ILE A 609 28.12 -47.50 -17.72
C ILE A 609 28.77 -46.40 -18.55
N LYS A 610 28.16 -45.21 -18.57
CA LYS A 610 28.73 -44.02 -19.20
C LYS A 610 29.39 -43.15 -18.13
N ILE A 611 30.64 -42.76 -18.39
CA ILE A 611 31.44 -41.90 -17.50
C ILE A 611 31.20 -40.46 -17.91
N ASP A 612 30.72 -39.66 -16.97
CA ASP A 612 30.35 -38.27 -17.18
C ASP A 612 31.51 -37.43 -17.75
N GLN A 613 31.19 -36.57 -18.71
CA GLN A 613 32.15 -35.70 -19.40
C GLN A 613 32.93 -34.76 -18.46
N SER A 614 32.39 -34.39 -17.30
CA SER A 614 33.03 -33.48 -16.34
C SER A 614 34.34 -34.04 -15.82
N PHE A 615 34.42 -35.35 -15.60
CA PHE A 615 35.66 -36.01 -15.19
C PHE A 615 36.61 -36.22 -16.38
N ILE A 616 36.09 -36.50 -17.57
CA ILE A 616 36.91 -36.75 -18.77
C ILE A 616 37.58 -35.48 -19.29
N ARG A 617 36.93 -34.32 -19.17
CA ARG A 617 37.45 -33.05 -19.67
C ARG A 617 38.80 -32.71 -19.04
N ASP A 618 38.91 -32.86 -17.72
CA ASP A 618 40.04 -32.35 -16.94
C ASP A 618 40.99 -33.47 -16.44
N MET A 619 40.71 -34.76 -16.71
CA MET A 619 41.50 -35.92 -16.21
C MET A 619 43.00 -35.95 -16.58
N LEU A 620 43.44 -35.21 -17.60
CA LEU A 620 44.86 -35.14 -17.96
C LEU A 620 45.63 -34.09 -17.14
N GLN A 621 44.91 -33.21 -16.44
CA GLN A 621 45.47 -32.08 -15.70
C GLN A 621 45.11 -32.13 -14.21
N ASP A 622 43.99 -32.75 -13.84
CA ASP A 622 43.55 -32.94 -12.46
C ASP A 622 43.67 -34.41 -12.02
N ASP A 623 44.51 -34.65 -11.00
CA ASP A 623 44.73 -35.98 -10.42
C ASP A 623 43.46 -36.52 -9.73
N SER A 624 42.57 -35.65 -9.24
CA SER A 624 41.29 -36.04 -8.62
C SER A 624 40.34 -36.61 -9.66
N ASP A 625 40.13 -35.90 -10.76
CA ASP A 625 39.25 -36.36 -11.85
C ASP A 625 39.78 -37.65 -12.47
N ARG A 626 41.10 -37.73 -12.66
CA ARG A 626 41.76 -38.96 -13.10
C ARG A 626 41.49 -40.13 -12.15
N ALA A 627 41.62 -39.92 -10.84
CA ALA A 627 41.37 -40.96 -9.85
C ALA A 627 39.91 -41.44 -9.86
N ILE A 628 38.95 -40.54 -10.12
CA ILE A 628 37.53 -40.89 -10.28
C ILE A 628 37.34 -41.77 -11.52
N VAL A 629 37.87 -41.36 -12.68
CA VAL A 629 37.80 -42.14 -13.92
C VAL A 629 38.41 -43.54 -13.75
N GLU A 630 39.61 -43.64 -13.17
CA GLU A 630 40.27 -44.92 -12.90
C GLU A 630 39.43 -45.79 -11.95
N SER A 631 38.80 -45.20 -10.94
CA SER A 631 37.94 -45.92 -9.98
C SER A 631 36.67 -46.44 -10.63
N VAL A 632 36.02 -45.63 -11.48
CA VAL A 632 34.80 -46.03 -12.21
C VAL A 632 35.11 -47.17 -13.19
N ILE A 633 36.19 -47.06 -13.96
CA ILE A 633 36.62 -48.11 -14.89
C ILE A 633 36.93 -49.40 -14.14
N PHE A 634 37.71 -49.32 -13.05
CA PHE A 634 38.03 -50.49 -12.23
C PHE A 634 36.77 -51.17 -11.68
N MET A 635 35.82 -50.39 -11.17
CA MET A 635 34.58 -50.92 -10.62
C MET A 635 33.72 -51.58 -11.69
N ALA A 636 33.53 -50.94 -12.84
CA ALA A 636 32.78 -51.48 -13.96
C ALA A 636 33.34 -52.82 -14.45
N GLN A 637 34.68 -52.92 -14.55
CA GLN A 637 35.37 -54.17 -14.91
C GLN A 637 35.09 -55.30 -13.89
N ARG A 638 34.99 -54.98 -12.59
CA ARG A 638 34.66 -55.98 -11.54
C ARG A 638 33.23 -56.51 -11.62
N PHE A 639 32.31 -55.72 -12.17
CA PHE A 639 30.92 -56.12 -12.41
C PHE A 639 30.69 -56.59 -13.86
N GLU A 640 31.76 -56.77 -14.64
CA GLU A 640 31.72 -57.20 -16.04
C GLU A 640 30.81 -56.29 -16.90
N LYS A 641 30.82 -54.98 -16.62
CA LYS A 641 30.08 -53.96 -17.36
C LYS A 641 31.04 -53.17 -18.27
N PRO A 642 30.78 -53.11 -19.58
CA PRO A 642 31.45 -52.18 -20.49
C PRO A 642 31.31 -50.73 -20.03
N THR A 643 32.39 -49.96 -20.17
CA THR A 643 32.39 -48.50 -19.92
C THR A 643 32.52 -47.73 -21.21
N LEU A 644 31.75 -46.64 -21.31
CA LEU A 644 31.84 -45.65 -22.36
C LEU A 644 32.23 -44.30 -21.73
N ALA A 645 33.27 -43.65 -22.24
CA ALA A 645 33.68 -42.33 -21.77
C ALA A 645 33.10 -41.23 -22.65
N GLU A 646 32.44 -40.26 -22.03
CA GLU A 646 31.82 -39.13 -22.71
C GLU A 646 32.71 -37.90 -22.76
N GLY A 647 32.40 -36.95 -23.64
CA GLY A 647 33.13 -35.69 -23.70
C GLY A 647 34.61 -35.84 -24.09
N VAL A 648 34.98 -36.89 -24.81
CA VAL A 648 36.36 -37.05 -25.30
C VAL A 648 36.62 -36.04 -26.42
N GLU A 649 37.36 -34.98 -26.12
CA GLU A 649 37.62 -33.86 -27.05
C GLU A 649 38.95 -34.01 -27.80
N THR A 650 39.91 -34.74 -27.24
CA THR A 650 41.26 -34.89 -27.78
C THR A 650 41.69 -36.35 -27.92
N MET A 651 42.59 -36.63 -28.87
CA MET A 651 43.13 -38.00 -29.04
C MET A 651 44.00 -38.42 -27.84
N ALA A 652 44.63 -37.45 -27.14
CA ALA A 652 45.37 -37.73 -25.91
C ALA A 652 44.47 -38.28 -24.79
N GLN A 653 43.24 -37.76 -24.66
CA GLN A 653 42.25 -38.32 -23.73
C GLN A 653 41.85 -39.75 -24.15
N ALA A 654 41.63 -39.99 -25.45
CA ALA A 654 41.31 -41.32 -25.97
C ALA A 654 42.41 -42.36 -25.70
N GLU A 655 43.68 -41.99 -25.90
CA GLU A 655 44.84 -42.85 -25.60
C GLU A 655 44.94 -43.16 -24.10
N ALA A 656 44.74 -42.16 -23.24
CA ALA A 656 44.74 -42.36 -21.78
C ALA A 656 43.61 -43.30 -21.32
N LEU A 657 42.40 -43.12 -21.84
CA LEU A 657 41.25 -43.99 -21.53
C LEU A 657 41.47 -45.43 -21.99
N MET A 658 42.04 -45.63 -23.17
CA MET A 658 42.41 -46.96 -23.66
C MET A 658 43.45 -47.62 -22.75
N ALA A 659 44.46 -46.88 -22.28
CA ALA A 659 45.45 -47.40 -21.34
C ALA A 659 44.84 -47.79 -19.98
N MET A 660 43.77 -47.11 -19.56
CA MET A 660 43.00 -47.46 -18.35
C MET A 660 42.02 -48.63 -18.57
N GLY A 661 41.81 -49.07 -19.81
CA GLY A 661 40.93 -50.18 -20.18
C GLY A 661 39.49 -49.76 -20.52
N CYS A 662 39.25 -48.49 -20.82
CA CYS A 662 38.00 -48.00 -21.41
C CYS A 662 38.16 -47.86 -22.92
N ASN A 663 37.46 -48.73 -23.67
CA ASN A 663 37.63 -48.83 -25.12
C ASN A 663 36.50 -48.19 -25.93
N LEU A 664 35.38 -47.82 -25.29
CA LEU A 664 34.26 -47.15 -25.93
C LEU A 664 34.34 -45.66 -25.59
N VAL A 665 34.26 -44.80 -26.60
CA VAL A 665 34.30 -43.35 -26.40
C VAL A 665 33.27 -42.63 -27.24
N GLN A 666 32.85 -41.49 -26.73
CA GLN A 666 32.01 -40.52 -27.39
C GLN A 666 32.55 -39.12 -27.12
N GLY A 667 32.56 -38.26 -28.14
CA GLY A 667 32.99 -36.88 -27.98
C GLY A 667 33.48 -36.25 -29.27
N TYR A 668 33.92 -34.99 -29.17
CA TYR A 668 34.32 -34.19 -30.32
C TYR A 668 35.60 -34.66 -31.00
N ALA A 669 36.42 -35.49 -30.33
CA ALA A 669 37.55 -36.18 -30.96
C ALA A 669 37.11 -37.14 -32.06
N VAL A 670 35.88 -37.68 -31.96
CA VAL A 670 35.29 -38.58 -32.96
C VAL A 670 34.49 -37.76 -33.97
N ALA A 671 33.40 -37.15 -33.50
CA ALA A 671 32.56 -36.23 -34.26
C ALA A 671 31.66 -35.41 -33.33
N ARG A 672 31.25 -34.23 -33.80
CA ARG A 672 30.17 -33.48 -33.17
C ARG A 672 28.82 -34.17 -33.48
N PRO A 673 27.79 -33.98 -32.64
CA PRO A 673 26.43 -34.39 -32.98
C PRO A 673 26.03 -33.81 -34.34
N MET A 674 25.41 -34.63 -35.19
CA MET A 674 25.03 -34.26 -36.56
C MET A 674 23.56 -34.59 -36.83
N PRO A 675 22.88 -33.87 -37.72
CA PRO A 675 21.50 -34.20 -38.09
C PRO A 675 21.43 -35.58 -38.77
N ALA A 676 20.26 -36.22 -38.71
CA ALA A 676 20.05 -37.57 -39.27
C ALA A 676 20.52 -37.75 -40.72
N SER A 677 20.37 -36.71 -41.54
CA SER A 677 20.76 -36.69 -42.96
C SER A 677 22.27 -36.80 -43.19
N GLU A 678 23.09 -36.40 -42.21
CA GLU A 678 24.55 -36.42 -42.29
C GLU A 678 25.16 -37.73 -41.75
N VAL A 679 24.38 -38.55 -41.04
CA VAL A 679 24.86 -39.78 -40.39
C VAL A 679 25.39 -40.80 -41.40
N LEU A 680 24.60 -41.16 -42.43
CA LEU A 680 25.02 -42.16 -43.42
C LEU A 680 26.23 -41.69 -44.26
N PRO A 681 26.29 -40.44 -44.77
CA PRO A 681 27.49 -39.92 -45.42
C PRO A 681 28.73 -39.94 -44.52
N TRP A 682 28.58 -39.54 -43.25
CA TRP A 682 29.68 -39.55 -42.28
C TRP A 682 30.17 -40.97 -42.00
N LEU A 683 29.25 -41.93 -41.82
CA LEU A 683 29.57 -43.33 -41.55
C LEU A 683 30.35 -43.99 -42.69
N ALA A 684 29.98 -43.70 -43.94
CA ALA A 684 30.71 -44.19 -45.12
C ALA A 684 32.17 -43.68 -45.13
N MET A 685 32.35 -42.37 -44.94
CA MET A 685 33.68 -41.75 -44.88
C MET A 685 34.51 -42.26 -43.69
N TRP A 686 33.88 -42.50 -42.54
CA TRP A 686 34.56 -43.05 -41.37
C TRP A 686 35.08 -44.47 -41.62
N ARG A 687 34.27 -45.35 -42.20
CA ARG A 687 34.66 -46.73 -42.54
C ARG A 687 35.84 -46.77 -43.52
N GLU A 688 35.86 -45.88 -44.52
CA GLU A 688 36.99 -45.75 -45.46
C GLU A 688 38.30 -45.34 -44.76
N ASN A 689 38.24 -44.35 -43.86
CA ASN A 689 39.39 -43.85 -43.12
C ASN A 689 39.92 -44.87 -42.09
N ALA A 690 39.02 -45.58 -41.41
CA ALA A 690 39.37 -46.65 -40.47
C ALA A 690 40.08 -47.82 -41.19
N SER A 691 39.60 -48.17 -42.39
CA SER A 691 40.19 -49.21 -43.24
C SER A 691 41.61 -48.86 -43.71
N CYS A 692 41.90 -47.59 -43.96
CA CYS A 692 43.25 -47.12 -44.30
C CYS A 692 44.23 -47.17 -43.11
N LYS A 693 43.78 -46.92 -41.88
CA LYS A 693 44.64 -47.00 -40.69
C LYS A 693 44.99 -48.45 -40.32
N ALA A 694 44.03 -49.37 -40.40
CA ALA A 694 44.24 -50.79 -40.09
C ALA A 694 45.22 -51.50 -41.06
N GLN A 695 45.42 -50.97 -42.27
CA GLN A 695 46.39 -51.52 -43.25
C GLN A 695 47.82 -50.96 -43.09
N SER A 696 48.05 -50.02 -42.15
CA SER A 696 49.33 -49.31 -42.01
C SER A 696 50.24 -49.81 -40.86
N GLU A 697 49.80 -50.78 -40.06
CA GLU A 697 50.64 -51.43 -39.04
C GLU A 697 51.21 -52.78 -39.54
N PRO A 698 52.55 -52.99 -39.51
CA PRO A 698 53.14 -54.28 -39.87
C PRO A 698 52.98 -55.29 -38.70
N PRO A 699 52.85 -56.60 -38.97
CA PRO A 699 52.74 -57.59 -37.92
C PRO A 699 54.05 -57.68 -37.12
N ALA A 700 53.97 -57.52 -35.80
CA ALA A 700 55.10 -57.61 -34.89
C ALA A 700 55.75 -59.01 -34.98
N SER A 701 57.03 -59.02 -35.31
CA SER A 701 57.88 -60.20 -35.41
C SER A 701 58.26 -60.76 -34.04
N ASP A 702 58.10 -62.07 -33.93
CA ASP A 702 58.65 -62.99 -32.94
C ASP A 702 60.18 -62.86 -32.78
N THR A 703 60.69 -62.54 -31.57
CA THR A 703 62.04 -62.93 -31.10
C THR A 703 62.19 -62.82 -29.57
N GLY A 704 62.14 -63.98 -28.91
CA GLY A 704 63.16 -64.54 -28.00
C GLY A 704 64.05 -63.71 -27.06
N ALA A 705 64.17 -64.28 -25.84
CA ALA A 705 65.34 -64.38 -24.95
C ALA A 705 65.54 -63.35 -23.81
N GLY A 706 65.49 -63.85 -22.56
CA GLY A 706 66.15 -63.24 -21.39
C GLY A 706 67.68 -63.34 -21.47
N PRO A 707 68.47 -62.96 -20.42
CA PRO A 707 68.26 -63.42 -19.04
C PRO A 707 68.50 -62.34 -17.95
N GLY A 708 68.19 -62.70 -16.70
CA GLY A 708 68.10 -61.79 -15.56
C GLY A 708 69.40 -61.43 -14.85
N CYS A 709 69.26 -60.65 -13.77
CA CYS A 709 70.06 -60.80 -12.55
C CYS A 709 69.40 -60.07 -11.38
N SER A 710 69.49 -60.74 -10.25
CA SER A 710 69.02 -60.43 -8.90
C SER A 710 69.83 -59.36 -8.17
N THR A 711 69.36 -59.03 -6.96
CA THR A 711 69.95 -58.22 -5.88
C THR A 711 69.59 -56.75 -6.00
N GLY A 712 69.16 -56.04 -4.96
CA GLY A 712 69.10 -56.31 -3.53
C GLY A 712 68.93 -54.93 -2.89
N ARG A 713 67.89 -54.78 -2.07
CA ARG A 713 67.62 -53.57 -1.29
C ARG A 713 68.77 -53.28 -0.34
N ASP A 714 69.12 -52.00 -0.18
CA ASP A 714 69.22 -51.36 1.13
C ASP A 714 69.49 -49.85 0.97
N GLY A 715 68.97 -49.06 1.91
CA GLY A 715 69.54 -47.76 2.25
C GLY A 715 68.70 -46.53 1.96
N THR A 716 67.66 -46.32 2.76
CA THR A 716 67.12 -45.03 3.22
C THR A 716 68.21 -44.07 3.76
N PRO A 717 67.89 -42.85 4.23
CA PRO A 717 66.98 -41.81 3.71
C PRO A 717 67.62 -40.40 3.81
N SER A 718 66.79 -39.36 3.62
CA SER A 718 66.90 -38.00 4.14
C SER A 718 67.43 -36.92 3.20
N GLY A 719 66.77 -35.75 3.27
CA GLY A 719 67.42 -34.49 2.92
C GLY A 719 66.60 -33.58 2.02
N ARG A 720 65.65 -32.86 2.63
CA ARG A 720 65.04 -31.60 2.19
C ARG A 720 65.89 -30.75 1.23
N SER A 721 65.26 -30.24 0.17
CA SER A 721 65.42 -28.86 -0.31
C SER A 721 64.25 -28.55 -1.26
N GLN A 722 63.24 -27.80 -0.83
CA GLN A 722 63.07 -26.38 -1.11
C GLN A 722 63.21 -25.95 -2.58
N THR A 723 62.14 -25.25 -3.01
CA THR A 723 62.05 -24.14 -3.97
C THR A 723 61.78 -24.38 -5.46
N LEU A 724 60.62 -23.82 -5.85
CA LEU A 724 60.34 -23.04 -7.07
C LEU A 724 60.11 -23.80 -8.38
N ARG A 725 58.86 -24.16 -8.67
CA ARG A 725 57.91 -23.37 -9.47
C ARG A 725 56.55 -24.05 -9.55
#